data_AF-A0A845ZQ38-F1
#
_entry.id   AF-A0A845ZQ38-F1
#
_cell.length_a   1.000
_cell.length_b   1.000
_cell.length_c   1.000
_cell.angle_alpha   90.00
_cell.angle_beta   90.00
_cell.angle_gamma   90.00
#
_symmetry.space_group_name_H-M   'P 1'
#
loop_
_entity.id
_entity.type
_entity.pdbx_description
1 polymer ?
#
loop_
_entity_poly.entity_id
_entity_poly.type
_entity_poly.pdbx_seq_one_letter_code
_entity_poly.pdbx_strand_id
1 'polypeptide(L)'
;MNIVRQFPTEGMLIDTDYIFDVRKELATLFRYRDAAVNAIANQATLEAAAENTVDVSQLADLQQPGPYQFTDQVITLSGRRRQSPLGLSGETKFEVALYLPQGNPKPAPLVVMSHGFASDRNHFTYLAEHLASHGIAVAVPEHVGSNVEYSQAILQGLANGINPVEFIERPLDIRYVLDELEDLSKSDPNFANQLNLEQVGVIGHSFGGYTALAVAGAEINDLRLRQVCPDQDPTFNLSVLLQCLANRLPPFNYDLQDPRVKAVIAVNPITSTALGPASLGKIKVPVMIMAGSHDIVAPTVPEQIHPFIWLNTPEKYLAMIVDGNHFSTSGASGDDFALFPKELLGSNPQVGLSYLKALSLAFVNTHIRDLSDYRPYLSVNYAQVLSENSLELHLVKSLTPEQLEESFGSQPPETIIPQIAIEPIPKRSETVLEQIKRTGTIKVGIRKDAAPFGYIDPNGEWKGYCFELLNSLKDKVAQQLNKPIELKVVAIQSTLENRFAIVRDEAVHLECGPNTIRSDIEAIKFSTPFFITGTHFLVDSQQPRVFNRYQSLDSLKIGVLPSSLTEKFIDQTYPNAHKIVFPGDIGRSQGVTALVNSDIDAFASDGILLIGEVTRQGLSSSQYTLSPDQPLTCDFYGMILPKSDPQWQRIVNSFIEGEKAKEIWGGWFTNLFPYVLLNLEYCIDK
;
A
#
# COMPACT_ATOMS: atom_id res chain seq x y z
N MET A 1 8.12 33.80 7.57
CA MET A 1 7.43 34.99 8.15
C MET A 1 6.13 35.40 7.45
N ASN A 2 5.84 35.02 6.20
CA ASN A 2 4.55 35.34 5.54
C ASN A 2 3.37 34.43 5.96
N ILE A 3 3.62 33.24 6.52
CA ILE A 3 2.58 32.31 7.02
C ILE A 3 1.71 32.95 8.12
N VAL A 4 2.33 33.76 8.99
CA VAL A 4 1.65 34.41 10.13
C VAL A 4 0.53 35.35 9.68
N ARG A 5 0.63 35.94 8.49
CA ARG A 5 -0.42 36.82 7.94
C ARG A 5 -1.69 36.06 7.53
N GLN A 6 -1.60 34.74 7.31
CA GLN A 6 -2.74 33.90 6.94
C GLN A 6 -3.51 33.37 8.17
N PHE A 7 -2.98 33.54 9.38
CA PHE A 7 -3.59 33.10 10.64
C PHE A 7 -3.63 34.25 11.65
N PRO A 8 -4.62 35.16 11.56
CA PRO A 8 -4.73 36.27 12.50
C PRO A 8 -5.15 35.75 13.88
N THR A 9 -4.20 35.67 14.81
CA THR A 9 -4.43 35.34 16.22
C THR A 9 -4.06 36.53 17.11
N GLU A 10 -4.74 36.70 18.25
CA GLU A 10 -4.47 37.81 19.20
C GLU A 10 -3.11 37.67 19.92
N GLY A 11 -2.49 36.49 19.86
CA GLY A 11 -1.16 36.20 20.38
C GLY A 11 -0.58 34.94 19.75
N MET A 12 0.74 34.83 19.74
CA MET A 12 1.47 33.65 19.27
C MET A 12 2.35 33.13 20.40
N LEU A 13 2.13 31.88 20.79
CA LEU A 13 3.01 31.17 21.70
C LEU A 13 4.02 30.39 20.85
N ILE A 14 5.30 30.66 21.06
CA ILE A 14 6.41 30.00 20.37
C ILE A 14 7.11 29.11 21.40
N ASP A 15 7.08 27.81 21.18
CA ASP A 15 7.86 26.85 21.96
C ASP A 15 9.30 26.87 21.45
N THR A 16 10.17 27.61 22.16
CA THR A 16 11.57 27.76 21.76
C THR A 16 12.36 26.47 21.94
N ASP A 17 12.03 25.68 22.96
CA ASP A 17 12.75 24.44 23.26
C ASP A 17 12.49 23.40 22.16
N TYR A 18 11.22 23.24 21.77
CA TYR A 18 10.84 22.43 20.63
C TYR A 18 11.54 22.86 19.33
N ILE A 19 11.63 24.18 19.06
CA ILE A 19 12.35 24.68 17.87
C ILE A 19 13.83 24.32 17.90
N PHE A 20 14.50 24.42 19.06
CA PHE A 20 15.91 24.05 19.19
C PHE A 20 16.12 22.54 19.01
N ASP A 21 15.21 21.71 19.54
CA ASP A 21 15.25 20.26 19.37
C ASP A 21 15.08 19.87 17.90
N VAL A 22 14.07 20.42 17.21
CA VAL A 22 13.86 20.24 15.76
C VAL A 22 15.09 20.65 14.95
N ARG A 23 15.71 21.80 15.29
CA ARG A 23 16.92 22.26 14.61
C ARG A 23 18.08 21.28 14.79
N LYS A 24 18.25 20.73 16.00
CA LYS A 24 19.31 19.77 16.32
C LYS A 24 19.09 18.44 15.60
N GLU A 25 17.85 17.99 15.52
CA GLU A 25 17.45 16.78 14.80
C GLU A 25 17.74 16.93 13.29
N LEU A 26 17.26 18.01 12.66
CA LEU A 26 17.52 18.29 11.25
C LEU A 26 19.02 18.41 10.94
N ALA A 27 19.80 19.08 11.81
CA ALA A 27 21.25 19.15 11.65
C ALA A 27 21.92 17.77 11.70
N THR A 28 21.39 16.86 12.52
CA THR A 28 21.89 15.47 12.61
C THR A 28 21.55 14.69 11.35
N LEU A 29 20.32 14.82 10.83
CA LEU A 29 19.88 14.19 9.58
C LEU A 29 20.71 14.68 8.38
N PHE A 30 20.95 15.99 8.26
CA PHE A 30 21.79 16.54 7.19
C PHE A 30 23.24 16.08 7.30
N ARG A 31 23.82 16.05 8.51
CA ARG A 31 25.17 15.51 8.72
C ARG A 31 25.24 14.02 8.33
N TYR A 32 24.20 13.25 8.63
CA TYR A 32 24.16 11.83 8.29
C TYR A 32 24.04 11.62 6.78
N ARG A 33 23.20 12.40 6.11
CA ARG A 33 23.12 12.45 4.65
C ARG A 33 24.47 12.78 4.02
N ASP A 34 25.16 13.83 4.47
CA ASP A 34 26.46 14.22 3.93
C ASP A 34 27.50 13.11 4.15
N ALA A 35 27.49 12.46 5.32
CA ALA A 35 28.34 11.31 5.59
C ALA A 35 28.03 10.10 4.69
N ALA A 36 26.76 9.84 4.40
CA ALA A 36 26.34 8.77 3.51
C ALA A 36 26.74 9.03 2.05
N VAL A 37 26.61 10.28 1.57
CA VAL A 37 27.10 10.70 0.25
C VAL A 37 28.61 10.53 0.15
N ASN A 38 29.36 10.93 1.19
CA ASN A 38 30.81 10.72 1.24
C ASN A 38 31.19 9.22 1.24
N ALA A 39 30.44 8.37 1.95
CA ALA A 39 30.65 6.92 1.92
C ALA A 39 30.47 6.36 0.49
N ILE A 40 29.46 6.84 -0.24
CA ILE A 40 29.22 6.47 -1.64
C ILE A 40 30.37 6.94 -2.54
N ALA A 41 30.84 8.18 -2.39
CA ALA A 41 31.97 8.70 -3.15
C ALA A 41 33.27 7.89 -2.91
N ASN A 42 33.53 7.53 -1.64
CA ASN A 42 34.66 6.68 -1.28
C ASN A 42 34.51 5.28 -1.88
N GLN A 43 33.32 4.69 -1.81
CA GLN A 43 33.04 3.38 -2.37
C GLN A 43 33.16 3.38 -3.90
N ALA A 44 32.70 4.43 -4.58
CA ALA A 44 32.90 4.61 -6.01
C ALA A 44 34.40 4.64 -6.36
N THR A 45 35.22 5.34 -5.57
CA THR A 45 36.68 5.36 -5.76
C THR A 45 37.30 3.97 -5.60
N LEU A 46 36.85 3.18 -4.62
CA LEU A 46 37.31 1.81 -4.38
C LEU A 46 36.92 0.87 -5.54
N GLU A 47 35.67 0.94 -6.00
CA GLU A 47 35.17 0.13 -7.12
C GLU A 47 35.86 0.50 -8.44
N ALA A 48 36.04 1.80 -8.72
CA ALA A 48 36.75 2.29 -9.91
C ALA A 48 38.19 1.74 -9.99
N ALA A 49 38.90 1.66 -8.85
CA ALA A 49 40.24 1.10 -8.78
C ALA A 49 40.28 -0.42 -8.97
N ALA A 50 39.17 -1.12 -8.71
CA ALA A 50 39.04 -2.56 -8.88
C ALA A 50 38.51 -2.99 -10.27
N GLU A 51 37.92 -2.05 -11.02
CA GLU A 51 37.41 -2.33 -12.37
C GLU A 51 38.56 -2.53 -13.38
N ASN A 52 38.38 -3.51 -14.29
CA ASN A 52 39.34 -3.75 -15.37
C ASN A 52 39.46 -2.52 -16.28
N THR A 53 40.65 -2.33 -16.85
CA THR A 53 41.04 -1.19 -17.70
C THR A 53 40.37 -1.20 -19.09
N VAL A 54 39.04 -1.15 -19.15
CA VAL A 54 38.35 -0.77 -20.39
C VAL A 54 38.51 0.74 -20.52
N ASP A 55 39.04 1.18 -21.66
CA ASP A 55 39.16 2.61 -21.96
C ASP A 55 37.78 3.19 -22.26
N VAL A 56 37.10 3.62 -21.20
CA VAL A 56 35.75 4.20 -21.25
C VAL A 56 35.70 5.52 -22.03
N SER A 57 36.86 6.17 -22.26
CA SER A 57 36.93 7.44 -23.01
C SER A 57 36.66 7.28 -24.50
N GLN A 58 36.78 6.06 -25.04
CA GLN A 58 36.50 5.73 -26.44
C GLN A 58 35.09 5.20 -26.67
N LEU A 59 34.30 5.03 -25.61
CA LEU A 59 32.91 4.60 -25.72
C LEU A 59 32.06 5.71 -26.34
N ALA A 60 31.00 5.30 -27.03
CA ALA A 60 30.07 6.24 -27.65
C ALA A 60 29.32 7.04 -26.57
N ASP A 61 29.02 8.31 -26.83
CA ASP A 61 28.23 9.11 -25.91
C ASP A 61 26.75 8.66 -25.95
N LEU A 62 26.32 7.94 -24.91
CA LEU A 62 24.95 7.45 -24.77
C LEU A 62 23.95 8.57 -24.43
N GLN A 63 24.38 9.81 -24.20
CA GLN A 63 23.46 10.95 -24.03
C GLN A 63 22.83 11.37 -25.36
N GLN A 64 23.49 11.06 -26.48
CA GLN A 64 23.03 11.44 -27.82
C GLN A 64 21.84 10.60 -28.28
N PRO A 65 20.90 11.18 -29.05
CA PRO A 65 19.84 10.42 -29.70
C PRO A 65 20.40 9.30 -30.58
N GLY A 66 19.68 8.18 -30.62
CA GLY A 66 20.03 7.05 -31.47
C GLY A 66 19.66 7.27 -32.94
N PRO A 67 20.06 6.33 -33.82
CA PRO A 67 19.90 6.49 -35.26
C PRO A 67 18.48 6.19 -35.79
N TYR A 68 17.60 5.65 -34.95
CA TYR A 68 16.26 5.23 -35.37
C TYR A 68 15.27 6.39 -35.30
N GLN A 69 14.40 6.47 -36.31
CA GLN A 69 13.18 7.27 -36.22
C GLN A 69 12.15 6.51 -35.36
N PHE A 70 11.16 7.21 -34.82
CA PHE A 70 10.07 6.59 -34.06
C PHE A 70 8.73 7.27 -34.36
N THR A 71 7.64 6.62 -33.97
CA THR A 71 6.30 7.22 -33.94
C THR A 71 5.82 7.31 -32.51
N ASP A 72 5.28 8.46 -32.12
CA ASP A 72 4.55 8.67 -30.88
C ASP A 72 3.03 8.67 -31.14
N GLN A 73 2.28 7.97 -30.28
CA GLN A 73 0.82 7.98 -30.32
C GLN A 73 0.26 7.74 -28.93
N VAL A 74 -0.95 8.25 -28.65
CA VAL A 74 -1.69 7.88 -27.45
C VAL A 74 -2.76 6.86 -27.83
N ILE A 75 -2.72 5.69 -27.21
CA ILE A 75 -3.78 4.69 -27.32
C ILE A 75 -4.68 4.74 -26.09
N THR A 76 -5.97 4.45 -26.27
CA THR A 76 -6.93 4.35 -25.17
C THR A 76 -7.33 2.90 -25.00
N LEU A 77 -6.96 2.33 -23.85
CA LEU A 77 -7.37 1.00 -23.43
C LEU A 77 -8.68 1.09 -22.65
N SER A 78 -9.53 0.07 -22.75
CA SER A 78 -10.88 0.03 -22.15
C SER A 78 -11.08 -1.23 -21.31
N GLY A 79 -11.91 -1.17 -20.28
CA GLY A 79 -12.28 -2.35 -19.49
C GLY A 79 -11.62 -2.43 -18.12
N ARG A 80 -10.65 -1.55 -17.83
CA ARG A 80 -10.13 -1.37 -16.48
C ARG A 80 -10.98 -0.40 -15.67
N ARG A 81 -11.44 -0.84 -14.50
CA ARG A 81 -12.06 0.04 -13.50
C ARG A 81 -10.99 0.78 -12.74
N ARG A 82 -11.08 2.10 -12.65
CA ARG A 82 -10.17 2.93 -11.86
C ARG A 82 -10.91 3.90 -10.97
N GLN A 83 -10.25 4.30 -9.89
CA GLN A 83 -10.73 5.36 -9.02
C GLN A 83 -10.66 6.69 -9.78
N SER A 84 -11.81 7.34 -9.98
CA SER A 84 -11.87 8.71 -10.46
C SER A 84 -12.33 9.64 -9.33
N PRO A 85 -12.26 10.98 -9.50
CA PRO A 85 -12.90 11.90 -8.58
C PRO A 85 -14.41 11.66 -8.39
N LEU A 86 -15.06 10.97 -9.33
CA LEU A 86 -16.48 10.63 -9.27
C LEU A 86 -16.75 9.24 -8.65
N GLY A 87 -15.72 8.55 -8.14
CA GLY A 87 -15.79 7.16 -7.66
C GLY A 87 -15.19 6.16 -8.66
N LEU A 88 -15.27 4.87 -8.33
CA LEU A 88 -14.92 3.77 -9.24
C LEU A 88 -15.81 3.78 -10.48
N SER A 89 -15.21 3.99 -11.65
CA SER A 89 -15.91 3.87 -12.92
C SER A 89 -15.20 2.87 -13.83
N GLY A 90 -15.99 2.02 -14.51
CA GLY A 90 -15.51 1.15 -15.58
C GLY A 90 -15.41 1.82 -16.94
N GLU A 91 -15.82 3.09 -17.05
CA GLU A 91 -15.78 3.88 -18.27
C GLU A 91 -14.59 4.86 -18.30
N THR A 92 -13.67 4.79 -17.33
CA THR A 92 -12.45 5.61 -17.35
C THR A 92 -11.58 5.23 -18.53
N LYS A 93 -11.32 6.20 -19.41
CA LYS A 93 -10.33 6.08 -20.48
C LYS A 93 -8.96 5.83 -19.85
N PHE A 94 -8.37 4.67 -20.13
CA PHE A 94 -7.02 4.37 -19.67
C PHE A 94 -6.04 4.69 -20.81
N GLU A 95 -5.45 5.88 -20.76
CA GLU A 95 -4.55 6.37 -21.80
C GLU A 95 -3.12 5.86 -21.60
N VAL A 96 -2.47 5.48 -22.70
CA VAL A 96 -1.07 5.06 -22.73
C VAL A 96 -0.37 5.81 -23.86
N ALA A 97 0.64 6.60 -23.54
CA ALA A 97 1.54 7.16 -24.55
C ALA A 97 2.52 6.08 -25.00
N LEU A 98 2.58 5.83 -26.30
CA LEU A 98 3.35 4.76 -26.91
C LEU A 98 4.34 5.34 -27.93
N TYR A 99 5.61 5.01 -27.75
CA TYR A 99 6.71 5.40 -28.64
C TYR A 99 7.26 4.13 -29.28
N LEU A 100 7.08 3.99 -30.60
CA LEU A 100 7.46 2.81 -31.35
C LEU A 100 8.63 3.12 -32.29
N PRO A 101 9.78 2.44 -32.17
CA PRO A 101 10.88 2.61 -33.11
C PRO A 101 10.52 2.13 -34.52
N GLN A 102 10.99 2.86 -35.52
CA GLN A 102 10.92 2.47 -36.92
C GLN A 102 12.20 1.73 -37.33
N GLY A 103 12.06 0.65 -38.10
CA GLY A 103 13.20 -0.19 -38.50
C GLY A 103 13.43 -1.35 -37.52
N ASN A 104 14.68 -1.81 -37.40
CA ASN A 104 15.09 -2.91 -36.52
C ASN A 104 15.66 -2.36 -35.19
N PRO A 105 15.64 -3.12 -34.08
CA PRO A 105 15.16 -4.50 -33.95
C PRO A 105 13.63 -4.61 -33.94
N LYS A 106 13.10 -5.62 -34.63
CA LYS A 106 11.71 -6.07 -34.51
C LYS A 106 11.66 -7.57 -34.19
N PRO A 107 10.86 -8.01 -33.21
CA PRO A 107 10.08 -7.18 -32.29
C PRO A 107 10.99 -6.39 -31.34
N ALA A 108 10.62 -5.14 -31.03
CA ALA A 108 11.43 -4.24 -30.20
C ALA A 108 11.25 -4.57 -28.71
N PRO A 109 12.30 -4.54 -27.87
CA PRO A 109 12.14 -4.64 -26.41
C PRO A 109 11.27 -3.49 -25.90
N LEU A 110 10.55 -3.72 -24.81
CA LEU A 110 9.61 -2.75 -24.25
C LEU A 110 10.12 -2.20 -22.91
N VAL A 111 10.02 -0.89 -22.72
CA VAL A 111 10.16 -0.24 -21.42
C VAL A 111 8.84 0.41 -21.05
N VAL A 112 8.28 0.05 -19.89
CA VAL A 112 7.11 0.75 -19.34
C VAL A 112 7.59 1.82 -18.36
N MET A 113 7.09 3.06 -18.48
CA MET A 113 7.48 4.17 -17.61
C MET A 113 6.33 4.62 -16.71
N SER A 114 6.55 4.67 -15.40
CA SER A 114 5.55 5.09 -14.41
C SER A 114 5.92 6.45 -13.80
N HIS A 115 5.07 7.46 -14.00
CA HIS A 115 5.27 8.82 -13.47
C HIS A 115 5.15 8.89 -11.93
N GLY A 116 5.43 10.04 -11.31
CA GLY A 116 5.26 10.27 -9.86
C GLY A 116 3.80 10.41 -9.41
N PHE A 117 3.59 10.73 -8.14
CA PHE A 117 2.30 11.26 -7.67
C PHE A 117 2.11 12.69 -8.16
N ALA A 118 0.88 13.09 -8.50
CA ALA A 118 0.54 14.41 -9.04
C ALA A 118 1.29 14.79 -10.32
N SER A 119 1.67 13.78 -11.10
CA SER A 119 2.34 13.91 -12.39
C SER A 119 1.54 13.17 -13.48
N ASP A 120 1.99 13.20 -14.73
CA ASP A 120 1.28 12.59 -15.85
C ASP A 120 2.22 11.83 -16.81
N ARG A 121 1.65 11.26 -17.86
CA ARG A 121 2.39 10.51 -18.90
C ARG A 121 3.45 11.32 -19.67
N ASN A 122 3.47 12.65 -19.58
CA ASN A 122 4.45 13.50 -20.27
C ASN A 122 5.74 13.70 -19.46
N HIS A 123 5.77 13.28 -18.19
CA HIS A 123 6.92 13.42 -17.30
C HIS A 123 8.23 12.90 -17.90
N PHE A 124 8.14 11.77 -18.63
CA PHE A 124 9.28 11.06 -19.21
C PHE A 124 9.40 11.22 -20.73
N THR A 125 8.70 12.16 -21.38
CA THR A 125 8.74 12.30 -22.85
C THR A 125 10.19 12.34 -23.40
N TYR A 126 11.07 13.13 -22.77
CA TYR A 126 12.48 13.24 -23.19
C TYR A 126 13.25 11.90 -23.12
N LEU A 127 12.89 11.01 -22.19
CA LEU A 127 13.52 9.70 -22.01
C LEU A 127 12.87 8.67 -22.92
N ALA A 128 11.55 8.73 -23.09
CA ALA A 128 10.79 7.88 -23.99
C ALA A 128 11.27 8.04 -25.44
N GLU A 129 11.38 9.29 -25.91
CA GLU A 129 11.94 9.63 -27.23
C GLU A 129 13.39 9.15 -27.38
N HIS A 130 14.20 9.32 -26.32
CA HIS A 130 15.59 8.88 -26.33
C HIS A 130 15.70 7.35 -26.50
N LEU A 131 15.00 6.56 -25.68
CA LEU A 131 15.02 5.10 -25.80
C LEU A 131 14.42 4.62 -27.14
N ALA A 132 13.34 5.26 -27.61
CA ALA A 132 12.75 4.99 -28.92
C ALA A 132 13.74 5.23 -30.07
N SER A 133 14.51 6.31 -30.01
CA SER A 133 15.58 6.58 -31.00
C SER A 133 16.70 5.53 -31.00
N HIS A 134 16.82 4.71 -29.95
CA HIS A 134 17.77 3.59 -29.81
C HIS A 134 17.15 2.21 -30.09
N GLY A 135 15.94 2.16 -30.64
CA GLY A 135 15.28 0.92 -31.04
C GLY A 135 14.54 0.19 -29.91
N ILE A 136 14.18 0.90 -28.85
CA ILE A 136 13.43 0.36 -27.70
C ILE A 136 12.03 0.95 -27.73
N ALA A 137 10.98 0.11 -27.71
CA ALA A 137 9.62 0.60 -27.57
C ALA A 137 9.37 1.11 -26.15
N VAL A 138 8.58 2.17 -26.00
CA VAL A 138 8.24 2.74 -24.70
C VAL A 138 6.74 2.90 -24.55
N ALA A 139 6.18 2.47 -23.42
CA ALA A 139 4.79 2.68 -23.03
C ALA A 139 4.73 3.47 -21.72
N VAL A 140 3.94 4.55 -21.67
CA VAL A 140 3.78 5.40 -20.49
C VAL A 140 2.29 5.45 -20.11
N PRO A 141 1.83 4.61 -19.15
CA PRO A 141 0.46 4.67 -18.67
C PRO A 141 0.15 5.96 -17.91
N GLU A 142 -1.10 6.41 -18.06
CA GLU A 142 -1.71 7.44 -17.24
C GLU A 142 -2.38 6.79 -16.01
N HIS A 143 -1.85 7.05 -14.80
CA HIS A 143 -2.38 6.46 -13.57
C HIS A 143 -3.55 7.27 -12.99
N VAL A 144 -4.76 6.96 -13.47
CA VAL A 144 -6.01 7.58 -13.01
C VAL A 144 -6.23 7.32 -11.52
N GLY A 145 -6.22 8.37 -10.68
CA GLY A 145 -6.31 8.24 -9.21
C GLY A 145 -5.08 8.77 -8.48
N SER A 146 -3.97 8.99 -9.19
CA SER A 146 -2.77 9.63 -8.64
C SER A 146 -2.09 10.62 -9.58
N ASN A 147 -2.72 10.94 -10.71
CA ASN A 147 -2.22 11.88 -11.70
C ASN A 147 -2.57 13.36 -11.41
N VAL A 148 -2.07 14.27 -12.25
CA VAL A 148 -2.31 15.72 -12.15
C VAL A 148 -3.81 16.04 -12.04
N GLU A 149 -4.65 15.43 -12.90
CA GLU A 149 -6.10 15.66 -12.90
C GLU A 149 -6.74 15.29 -11.54
N TYR A 150 -6.38 14.12 -10.99
CA TYR A 150 -6.87 13.69 -9.69
C TYR A 150 -6.38 14.61 -8.56
N SER A 151 -5.10 15.04 -8.60
CA SER A 151 -4.56 15.99 -7.64
C SER A 151 -5.26 17.36 -7.68
N GLN A 152 -5.62 17.84 -8.87
CA GLN A 152 -6.42 19.06 -9.02
C GLN A 152 -7.84 18.89 -8.45
N ALA A 153 -8.45 17.71 -8.64
CA ALA A 153 -9.74 17.40 -8.05
C ALA A 153 -9.69 17.41 -6.51
N ILE A 154 -8.61 16.95 -5.89
CA ILE A 154 -8.40 17.07 -4.43
C ILE A 154 -8.37 18.55 -4.02
N LEU A 155 -7.59 19.38 -4.69
CA LEU A 155 -7.48 20.82 -4.38
C LEU A 155 -8.82 21.56 -4.54
N GLN A 156 -9.67 21.10 -5.45
CA GLN A 156 -11.01 21.65 -5.69
C GLN A 156 -12.09 21.07 -4.75
N GLY A 157 -11.73 20.11 -3.89
CA GLY A 157 -12.67 19.43 -2.99
C GLY A 157 -13.61 18.44 -3.69
N LEU A 158 -13.27 18.02 -4.91
CA LEU A 158 -14.00 17.04 -5.70
C LEU A 158 -13.58 15.58 -5.40
N ALA A 159 -12.43 15.38 -4.75
CA ALA A 159 -11.93 14.06 -4.34
C ALA A 159 -11.44 14.07 -2.88
N ASN A 160 -11.60 12.95 -2.18
CA ASN A 160 -11.27 12.80 -0.75
C ASN A 160 -9.81 12.38 -0.54
N GLY A 161 -8.86 13.25 -0.89
CA GLY A 161 -7.43 13.00 -0.70
C GLY A 161 -6.88 11.88 -1.59
N ILE A 162 -5.66 11.43 -1.28
CA ILE A 162 -4.97 10.38 -2.04
C ILE A 162 -5.56 9.02 -1.65
N ASN A 163 -6.02 8.25 -2.65
CA ASN A 163 -6.58 6.93 -2.40
C ASN A 163 -5.46 5.89 -2.14
N PRO A 164 -5.48 5.16 -1.02
CA PRO A 164 -4.48 4.14 -0.68
C PRO A 164 -4.43 2.98 -1.70
N VAL A 165 -5.51 2.72 -2.46
CA VAL A 165 -5.60 1.69 -3.49
C VAL A 165 -4.55 1.85 -4.58
N GLU A 166 -4.00 3.05 -4.78
CA GLU A 166 -2.95 3.30 -5.78
C GLU A 166 -1.67 2.52 -5.50
N PHE A 167 -1.41 2.10 -4.26
CA PHE A 167 -0.29 1.20 -3.96
C PHE A 167 -0.47 -0.20 -4.58
N ILE A 168 -1.71 -0.57 -4.93
CA ILE A 168 -2.09 -1.83 -5.59
C ILE A 168 -2.35 -1.60 -7.08
N GLU A 169 -3.14 -0.58 -7.41
CA GLU A 169 -3.60 -0.33 -8.78
C GLU A 169 -2.45 0.04 -9.71
N ARG A 170 -1.46 0.82 -9.25
CA ARG A 170 -0.36 1.26 -10.11
C ARG A 170 0.53 0.10 -10.59
N PRO A 171 0.97 -0.86 -9.76
CA PRO A 171 1.63 -2.07 -10.25
C PRO A 171 0.73 -2.91 -11.16
N LEU A 172 -0.56 -3.02 -10.83
CA LEU A 172 -1.51 -3.74 -11.67
C LEU A 172 -1.74 -3.03 -13.02
N ASP A 173 -1.61 -1.69 -13.10
CA ASP A 173 -1.70 -0.91 -14.34
C ASP A 173 -0.62 -1.33 -15.31
N ILE A 174 0.61 -1.52 -14.81
CA ILE A 174 1.73 -2.02 -15.61
C ILE A 174 1.37 -3.40 -16.18
N ARG A 175 0.86 -4.32 -15.36
CA ARG A 175 0.43 -5.65 -15.81
C ARG A 175 -0.64 -5.58 -16.89
N TYR A 176 -1.66 -4.75 -16.68
CA TYR A 176 -2.75 -4.57 -17.64
C TYR A 176 -2.28 -3.96 -18.96
N VAL A 177 -1.40 -2.96 -18.94
CA VAL A 177 -0.78 -2.44 -20.16
C VAL A 177 -0.07 -3.55 -20.92
N LEU A 178 0.69 -4.39 -20.22
CA LEU A 178 1.39 -5.50 -20.84
C LEU A 178 0.43 -6.55 -21.43
N ASP A 179 -0.66 -6.88 -20.71
CA ASP A 179 -1.70 -7.80 -21.18
C ASP A 179 -2.38 -7.26 -22.45
N GLU A 180 -2.82 -6.00 -22.43
CA GLU A 180 -3.48 -5.36 -23.57
C GLU A 180 -2.55 -5.20 -24.77
N LEU A 181 -1.27 -4.85 -24.56
CA LEU A 181 -0.27 -4.81 -25.64
C LEU A 181 0.02 -6.21 -26.20
N GLU A 182 -0.06 -7.25 -25.38
CA GLU A 182 0.07 -8.64 -25.82
C GLU A 182 -1.10 -9.06 -26.71
N ASP A 183 -2.32 -8.70 -26.30
CA ASP A 183 -3.53 -8.98 -27.05
C ASP A 183 -3.57 -8.18 -28.35
N LEU A 184 -3.23 -6.88 -28.33
CA LEU A 184 -3.08 -6.05 -29.53
C LEU A 184 -2.03 -6.64 -30.48
N SER A 185 -0.91 -7.15 -29.98
CA SER A 185 0.12 -7.80 -30.81
C SER A 185 -0.38 -9.07 -31.51
N LYS A 186 -1.43 -9.71 -30.99
CA LYS A 186 -2.08 -10.89 -31.58
C LYS A 186 -3.25 -10.50 -32.50
N SER A 187 -4.00 -9.45 -32.17
CA SER A 187 -5.27 -9.12 -32.83
C SER A 187 -5.20 -7.99 -33.86
N ASP A 188 -4.27 -7.03 -33.70
CA ASP A 188 -4.14 -5.87 -34.58
C ASP A 188 -2.90 -6.00 -35.49
N PRO A 189 -3.07 -6.09 -36.83
CA PRO A 189 -1.97 -6.13 -37.78
C PRO A 189 -0.97 -4.96 -37.67
N ASN A 190 -1.37 -3.81 -37.13
CA ASN A 190 -0.48 -2.66 -36.92
C ASN A 190 0.51 -2.90 -35.76
N PHE A 191 0.12 -3.71 -34.78
CA PHE A 191 0.92 -4.09 -33.61
C PHE A 191 1.64 -5.42 -33.77
N ALA A 192 1.22 -6.25 -34.72
CA ALA A 192 1.86 -7.52 -35.03
C ALA A 192 3.38 -7.36 -35.24
N ASN A 193 4.17 -8.13 -34.48
CA ASN A 193 5.64 -8.13 -34.53
C ASN A 193 6.31 -6.77 -34.21
N GLN A 194 5.62 -5.85 -33.51
CA GLN A 194 6.21 -4.59 -33.08
C GLN A 194 6.92 -4.71 -31.72
N LEU A 195 6.36 -5.48 -30.78
CA LEU A 195 6.79 -5.51 -29.37
C LEU A 195 7.27 -6.89 -28.95
N ASN A 196 8.38 -6.93 -28.21
CA ASN A 196 8.91 -8.13 -27.57
C ASN A 196 8.57 -8.12 -26.08
N LEU A 197 7.46 -8.76 -25.74
CA LEU A 197 6.94 -8.81 -24.37
C LEU A 197 7.65 -9.84 -23.47
N GLU A 198 8.69 -10.51 -23.97
CA GLU A 198 9.62 -11.30 -23.16
C GLU A 198 10.81 -10.44 -22.65
N GLN A 199 11.03 -9.28 -23.27
CA GLN A 199 12.08 -8.31 -22.94
C GLN A 199 11.46 -7.01 -22.42
N VAL A 200 10.94 -7.04 -21.19
CA VAL A 200 10.25 -5.89 -20.57
C VAL A 200 11.10 -5.30 -19.44
N GLY A 201 11.39 -4.00 -19.52
CA GLY A 201 11.92 -3.20 -18.40
C GLY A 201 10.86 -2.26 -17.83
N VAL A 202 11.04 -1.83 -16.58
CA VAL A 202 10.18 -0.78 -15.98
C VAL A 202 11.05 0.34 -15.39
N ILE A 203 10.73 1.59 -15.72
CA ILE A 203 11.37 2.77 -15.15
C ILE A 203 10.31 3.56 -14.41
N GLY A 204 10.59 4.04 -13.19
CA GLY A 204 9.62 4.84 -12.46
C GLY A 204 10.22 5.91 -11.59
N HIS A 205 9.52 7.04 -11.46
CA HIS A 205 9.93 8.17 -10.61
C HIS A 205 9.06 8.25 -9.36
N SER A 206 9.64 8.48 -8.18
CA SER A 206 8.90 8.71 -6.93
C SER A 206 7.92 7.57 -6.61
N PHE A 207 6.61 7.81 -6.61
CA PHE A 207 5.59 6.77 -6.48
C PHE A 207 5.57 5.76 -7.65
N GLY A 208 6.00 6.18 -8.84
CA GLY A 208 6.31 5.28 -9.94
C GLY A 208 7.56 4.43 -9.68
N GLY A 209 8.53 4.95 -8.92
CA GLY A 209 9.69 4.17 -8.48
C GLY A 209 9.31 3.06 -7.50
N TYR A 210 8.37 3.33 -6.59
CA TYR A 210 7.68 2.29 -5.81
C TYR A 210 7.02 1.26 -6.74
N THR A 211 6.27 1.74 -7.74
CA THR A 211 5.53 0.89 -8.69
C THR A 211 6.46 -0.06 -9.45
N ALA A 212 7.61 0.44 -9.91
CA ALA A 212 8.64 -0.35 -10.59
C ALA A 212 9.22 -1.44 -9.67
N LEU A 213 9.49 -1.13 -8.40
CA LEU A 213 10.00 -2.11 -7.44
C LEU A 213 8.94 -3.13 -7.04
N ALA A 214 7.68 -2.72 -6.92
CA ALA A 214 6.56 -3.60 -6.60
C ALA A 214 6.31 -4.64 -7.71
N VAL A 215 6.25 -4.20 -8.97
CA VAL A 215 6.09 -5.11 -10.11
C VAL A 215 7.30 -6.02 -10.32
N ALA A 216 8.48 -5.64 -9.83
CA ALA A 216 9.68 -6.47 -9.79
C ALA A 216 9.69 -7.53 -8.67
N GLY A 217 8.70 -7.51 -7.76
CA GLY A 217 8.52 -8.51 -6.71
C GLY A 217 8.70 -8.03 -5.27
N ALA A 218 8.82 -6.72 -5.03
CA ALA A 218 8.73 -6.19 -3.67
C ALA A 218 7.27 -6.06 -3.23
N GLU A 219 6.85 -6.88 -2.28
CA GLU A 219 5.51 -6.84 -1.71
C GLU A 219 5.32 -5.66 -0.73
N ILE A 220 4.08 -5.15 -0.62
CA ILE A 220 3.69 -4.24 0.46
C ILE A 220 3.94 -4.92 1.82
N ASN A 221 4.63 -4.21 2.73
CA ASN A 221 5.06 -4.74 4.00
C ASN A 221 4.17 -4.24 5.14
N ASP A 222 3.02 -4.90 5.31
CA ASP A 222 2.03 -4.56 6.35
C ASP A 222 2.63 -4.52 7.76
N LEU A 223 3.57 -5.42 8.09
CA LEU A 223 4.20 -5.44 9.41
C LEU A 223 4.99 -4.16 9.66
N ARG A 224 5.73 -3.70 8.65
CA ARG A 224 6.52 -2.49 8.74
C ARG A 224 5.67 -1.23 8.70
N LEU A 225 4.67 -1.17 7.82
CA LEU A 225 3.70 -0.08 7.80
C LEU A 225 3.10 0.15 9.19
N ARG A 226 2.75 -0.91 9.93
CA ARG A 226 2.22 -0.78 11.29
C ARG A 226 3.24 -0.33 12.32
N GLN A 227 4.50 -0.74 12.17
CA GLN A 227 5.57 -0.33 13.07
C GLN A 227 5.96 1.14 12.88
N VAL A 228 5.91 1.62 11.64
CA VAL A 228 6.40 2.97 11.28
C VAL A 228 5.27 4.01 11.23
N CYS A 229 4.01 3.59 11.03
CA CYS A 229 2.87 4.49 10.90
C CYS A 229 1.94 4.64 12.14
N PRO A 230 2.37 4.47 13.42
CA PRO A 230 1.48 4.80 14.54
C PRO A 230 1.19 6.32 14.62
N ASP A 231 0.01 6.64 15.15
CA ASP A 231 -0.51 8.02 15.25
C ASP A 231 0.38 8.91 16.15
N GLN A 232 0.74 10.10 15.64
CA GLN A 232 1.03 11.37 16.35
C GLN A 232 2.44 11.96 16.39
N ASP A 233 3.51 11.29 15.95
CA ASP A 233 4.82 11.96 15.90
C ASP A 233 5.02 12.73 14.58
N PRO A 234 5.38 14.04 14.62
CA PRO A 234 5.68 14.81 13.43
C PRO A 234 6.93 14.24 12.73
N THR A 235 6.79 13.82 11.48
CA THR A 235 7.92 13.35 10.65
C THR A 235 8.39 14.43 9.68
N PHE A 236 9.72 14.55 9.52
CA PHE A 236 10.33 15.39 8.48
C PHE A 236 10.40 14.71 7.11
N ASN A 237 10.08 13.41 7.05
CA ASN A 237 9.98 12.67 5.80
C ASN A 237 8.53 12.70 5.30
N LEU A 238 8.22 13.66 4.41
CA LEU A 238 6.89 13.82 3.84
C LEU A 238 6.43 12.58 3.06
N SER A 239 7.35 11.81 2.46
CA SER A 239 6.99 10.60 1.75
C SER A 239 6.41 9.51 2.66
N VAL A 240 6.73 9.52 3.97
CA VAL A 240 6.15 8.58 4.94
C VAL A 240 4.65 8.81 5.08
N LEU A 241 4.17 10.06 4.98
CA LEU A 241 2.74 10.36 5.03
C LEU A 241 1.99 9.69 3.87
N LEU A 242 2.57 9.72 2.66
CA LEU A 242 2.05 9.04 1.48
C LEU A 242 2.12 7.51 1.66
N GLN A 243 3.26 6.98 2.09
CA GLN A 243 3.47 5.54 2.30
C GLN A 243 2.54 4.97 3.37
N CYS A 244 2.25 5.71 4.44
CA CYS A 244 1.36 5.29 5.51
C CYS A 244 -0.11 5.20 5.10
N LEU A 245 -0.51 5.73 3.94
CA LEU A 245 -1.83 5.45 3.37
C LEU A 245 -1.98 3.96 3.07
N ALA A 246 -0.92 3.27 2.66
CA ALA A 246 -0.95 1.83 2.42
C ALA A 246 -1.32 1.02 3.69
N ASN A 247 -1.13 1.58 4.89
CA ASN A 247 -1.57 0.94 6.14
C ASN A 247 -3.11 0.86 6.27
N ARG A 248 -3.86 1.59 5.42
CA ARG A 248 -5.33 1.53 5.35
C ARG A 248 -5.83 0.43 4.41
N LEU A 249 -4.93 -0.15 3.61
CA LEU A 249 -5.28 -1.23 2.70
C LEU A 249 -5.70 -2.47 3.48
N PRO A 250 -6.63 -3.26 2.92
CA PRO A 250 -6.91 -4.58 3.46
C PRO A 250 -5.61 -5.42 3.52
N PRO A 251 -5.41 -6.25 4.54
CA PRO A 251 -4.18 -7.05 4.67
C PRO A 251 -4.28 -8.33 3.81
N PHE A 252 -4.36 -8.14 2.49
CA PHE A 252 -4.26 -9.21 1.51
C PHE A 252 -2.83 -9.35 1.01
N ASN A 253 -2.47 -10.55 0.57
CA ASN A 253 -1.28 -10.70 -0.26
C ASN A 253 -1.64 -10.27 -1.69
N TYR A 254 -1.25 -9.06 -2.06
CA TYR A 254 -1.43 -8.55 -3.41
C TYR A 254 -0.35 -9.16 -4.30
N ASP A 255 -0.76 -9.97 -5.28
CA ASP A 255 0.16 -10.46 -6.31
C ASP A 255 0.49 -9.34 -7.30
N LEU A 256 1.41 -8.45 -6.89
CA LEU A 256 1.81 -7.26 -7.65
C LEU A 256 2.93 -7.54 -8.66
N GLN A 257 3.63 -8.67 -8.53
CA GLN A 257 4.77 -9.00 -9.39
C GLN A 257 4.31 -9.41 -10.81
N ASP A 258 4.94 -8.86 -11.84
CA ASP A 258 4.74 -9.34 -13.22
C ASP A 258 5.96 -10.13 -13.72
N PRO A 259 5.82 -11.42 -14.08
CA PRO A 259 6.95 -12.26 -14.50
C PRO A 259 7.59 -11.84 -15.84
N ARG A 260 6.94 -10.99 -16.64
CA ARG A 260 7.51 -10.44 -17.88
C ARG A 260 8.59 -9.40 -17.59
N VAL A 261 8.52 -8.69 -16.45
CA VAL A 261 9.49 -7.65 -16.07
C VAL A 261 10.85 -8.29 -15.75
N LYS A 262 11.89 -7.88 -16.50
CA LYS A 262 13.25 -8.45 -16.45
C LYS A 262 14.28 -7.59 -15.74
N ALA A 263 14.07 -6.28 -15.62
CA ALA A 263 14.90 -5.36 -14.85
C ALA A 263 14.16 -4.05 -14.59
N VAL A 264 14.55 -3.31 -13.54
CA VAL A 264 13.89 -2.05 -13.17
C VAL A 264 14.83 -0.92 -12.80
N ILE A 265 14.44 0.31 -13.13
CA ILE A 265 15.09 1.55 -12.68
C ILE A 265 14.11 2.33 -11.81
N ALA A 266 14.50 2.62 -10.57
CA ALA A 266 13.72 3.39 -9.62
C ALA A 266 14.42 4.74 -9.37
N VAL A 267 13.82 5.83 -9.84
CA VAL A 267 14.34 7.20 -9.75
C VAL A 267 13.68 7.91 -8.58
N ASN A 268 14.47 8.37 -7.60
CA ASN A 268 14.01 9.00 -6.37
C ASN A 268 12.79 8.28 -5.73
N PRO A 269 12.79 6.93 -5.62
CA PRO A 269 11.59 6.19 -5.25
C PRO A 269 11.19 6.42 -3.80
N ILE A 270 9.91 6.24 -3.48
CA ILE A 270 9.41 6.12 -2.11
C ILE A 270 9.31 4.63 -1.76
N THR A 271 10.02 4.14 -0.76
CA THR A 271 10.15 2.69 -0.53
C THR A 271 10.29 2.29 0.92
N SER A 272 10.79 3.21 1.75
CA SER A 272 11.33 2.90 3.06
C SER A 272 10.30 2.19 3.91
N THR A 273 9.07 2.68 3.95
CA THR A 273 7.99 2.28 4.86
C THR A 273 7.08 1.25 4.20
N ALA A 274 6.71 1.48 2.93
CA ALA A 274 5.79 0.63 2.20
C ALA A 274 6.37 -0.76 1.87
N LEU A 275 7.68 -0.87 1.60
CA LEU A 275 8.32 -2.13 1.20
C LEU A 275 9.27 -2.65 2.29
N GLY A 276 10.17 -1.80 2.78
CA GLY A 276 11.17 -2.19 3.78
C GLY A 276 12.15 -3.30 3.36
N PRO A 277 13.05 -3.72 4.28
CA PRO A 277 14.13 -4.64 3.93
C PRO A 277 13.67 -6.03 3.50
N ALA A 278 12.65 -6.58 4.19
CA ALA A 278 12.17 -7.93 3.94
C ALA A 278 11.54 -8.08 2.54
N SER A 279 10.84 -7.06 2.04
CA SER A 279 10.23 -7.09 0.71
C SER A 279 11.22 -6.72 -0.39
N LEU A 280 12.05 -5.68 -0.20
CA LEU A 280 13.06 -5.30 -1.19
C LEU A 280 14.10 -6.42 -1.40
N GLY A 281 14.45 -7.15 -0.34
CA GLY A 281 15.31 -8.33 -0.42
C GLY A 281 14.75 -9.51 -1.22
N LYS A 282 13.46 -9.50 -1.60
CA LYS A 282 12.84 -10.52 -2.45
C LYS A 282 13.08 -10.30 -3.94
N ILE A 283 13.34 -9.06 -4.38
CA ILE A 283 13.55 -8.74 -5.79
C ILE A 283 14.74 -9.56 -6.33
N LYS A 284 14.52 -10.24 -7.46
CA LYS A 284 15.51 -11.12 -8.12
C LYS A 284 16.06 -10.58 -9.44
N VAL A 285 15.35 -9.65 -10.06
CA VAL A 285 15.78 -9.00 -11.29
C VAL A 285 16.85 -7.93 -10.99
N PRO A 286 17.63 -7.48 -11.99
CA PRO A 286 18.54 -6.34 -11.83
C PRO A 286 17.78 -5.06 -11.46
N VAL A 287 18.39 -4.23 -10.60
CA VAL A 287 17.80 -2.98 -10.09
C VAL A 287 18.81 -1.83 -10.16
N MET A 288 18.42 -0.71 -10.75
CA MET A 288 19.14 0.56 -10.57
C MET A 288 18.28 1.52 -9.73
N ILE A 289 18.84 2.06 -8.66
CA ILE A 289 18.26 3.19 -7.93
C ILE A 289 19.04 4.44 -8.34
N MET A 290 18.34 5.45 -8.86
CA MET A 290 18.92 6.78 -9.10
C MET A 290 18.40 7.74 -8.05
N ALA A 291 19.30 8.44 -7.36
CA ALA A 291 18.98 9.27 -6.20
C ALA A 291 19.62 10.67 -6.31
N GLY A 292 18.89 11.71 -5.93
CA GLY A 292 19.44 13.04 -5.69
C GLY A 292 19.83 13.22 -4.22
N SER A 293 21.03 13.74 -3.92
CA SER A 293 21.51 13.87 -2.54
C SER A 293 20.77 14.93 -1.70
N HIS A 294 20.04 15.83 -2.34
CA HIS A 294 19.22 16.89 -1.74
C HIS A 294 17.72 16.67 -2.00
N ASP A 295 17.31 15.43 -2.26
CA ASP A 295 15.90 15.08 -2.28
C ASP A 295 15.31 15.25 -0.89
N ILE A 296 14.35 16.17 -0.74
CA ILE A 296 13.61 16.40 0.51
C ILE A 296 12.17 15.86 0.44
N VAL A 297 11.68 15.53 -0.76
CA VAL A 297 10.33 15.00 -0.96
C VAL A 297 10.33 13.52 -0.57
N ALA A 298 11.35 12.80 -1.05
CA ALA A 298 11.69 11.44 -0.66
C ALA A 298 13.15 11.44 -0.15
N PRO A 299 13.38 11.78 1.14
CA PRO A 299 14.71 11.96 1.71
C PRO A 299 15.72 10.87 1.34
N THR A 300 16.86 11.31 0.79
CA THR A 300 17.84 10.45 0.10
C THR A 300 18.23 9.20 0.87
N VAL A 301 18.47 9.37 2.17
CA VAL A 301 19.00 8.32 3.04
C VAL A 301 17.99 7.21 3.30
N PRO A 302 16.82 7.48 3.92
CA PRO A 302 15.85 6.43 4.20
C PRO A 302 15.15 5.88 2.95
N GLU A 303 14.98 6.67 1.89
CA GLU A 303 14.16 6.28 0.73
C GLU A 303 14.95 5.69 -0.43
N GLN A 304 16.28 5.91 -0.51
CA GLN A 304 17.11 5.38 -1.60
C GLN A 304 18.41 4.70 -1.13
N ILE A 305 19.19 5.30 -0.24
CA ILE A 305 20.48 4.74 0.20
C ILE A 305 20.28 3.48 1.05
N HIS A 306 19.44 3.51 2.10
CA HIS A 306 19.16 2.30 2.89
C HIS A 306 18.46 1.22 2.04
N PRO A 307 17.44 1.53 1.22
CA PRO A 307 16.82 0.57 0.30
C PRO A 307 17.80 -0.10 -0.66
N PHE A 308 18.81 0.62 -1.15
CA PHE A 308 19.88 0.01 -1.97
C PHE A 308 20.68 -1.05 -1.21
N ILE A 309 20.96 -0.81 0.07
CA ILE A 309 21.61 -1.80 0.96
C ILE A 309 20.71 -3.03 1.14
N TRP A 310 19.39 -2.85 1.21
CA TRP A 310 18.43 -3.95 1.44
C TRP A 310 18.22 -4.88 0.23
N LEU A 311 18.62 -4.47 -0.97
CA LEU A 311 18.54 -5.30 -2.17
C LEU A 311 19.53 -6.48 -2.10
N ASN A 312 19.03 -7.69 -2.33
CA ASN A 312 19.82 -8.93 -2.39
C ASN A 312 20.15 -9.40 -3.82
N THR A 313 19.63 -8.70 -4.84
CA THR A 313 19.96 -9.01 -6.23
C THR A 313 21.43 -8.69 -6.49
N PRO A 314 22.19 -9.56 -7.19
CA PRO A 314 23.62 -9.33 -7.42
C PRO A 314 23.88 -8.18 -8.40
N GLU A 315 22.96 -7.96 -9.35
CA GLU A 315 23.05 -6.87 -10.33
C GLU A 315 22.26 -5.67 -9.81
N LYS A 316 22.87 -4.91 -8.89
CA LYS A 316 22.31 -3.68 -8.36
C LYS A 316 23.24 -2.50 -8.57
N TYR A 317 22.65 -1.32 -8.78
CA TYR A 317 23.38 -0.07 -8.99
C TYR A 317 22.73 1.07 -8.21
N LEU A 318 23.53 1.92 -7.57
CA LEU A 318 23.10 3.19 -7.00
C LEU A 318 23.80 4.32 -7.76
N ALA A 319 23.03 5.09 -8.51
CA ALA A 319 23.47 6.30 -9.20
C ALA A 319 23.10 7.52 -8.34
N MET A 320 24.09 8.12 -7.67
CA MET A 320 23.92 9.28 -6.80
C MET A 320 24.28 10.56 -7.54
N ILE A 321 23.31 11.45 -7.71
CA ILE A 321 23.49 12.82 -8.22
C ILE A 321 23.70 13.73 -7.02
N VAL A 322 24.95 14.13 -6.78
CA VAL A 322 25.30 15.06 -5.72
C VAL A 322 24.71 16.43 -6.04
N ASP A 323 24.08 17.04 -5.04
CA ASP A 323 23.28 18.28 -5.12
C ASP A 323 22.02 18.18 -6.00
N GLY A 324 21.75 16.99 -6.56
CA GLY A 324 20.48 16.68 -7.20
C GLY A 324 19.34 16.57 -6.18
N ASN A 325 18.12 16.87 -6.59
CA ASN A 325 16.91 16.76 -5.76
C ASN A 325 15.86 15.87 -6.42
N HIS A 326 14.64 15.87 -5.86
CA HIS A 326 13.53 15.03 -6.34
C HIS A 326 13.23 15.22 -7.82
N PHE A 327 13.44 16.42 -8.35
CA PHE A 327 13.04 16.83 -9.70
C PHE A 327 14.22 17.07 -10.65
N SER A 328 15.46 16.81 -10.22
CA SER A 328 16.66 16.97 -11.07
C SER A 328 16.66 16.11 -12.34
N THR A 329 15.81 15.09 -12.38
CA THR A 329 15.61 14.19 -13.52
C THR A 329 14.22 14.30 -14.14
N SER A 330 13.43 15.30 -13.77
CA SER A 330 12.07 15.49 -14.28
C SER A 330 12.07 16.29 -15.59
N GLY A 331 11.38 15.78 -16.62
CA GLY A 331 11.13 16.51 -17.85
C GLY A 331 10.23 17.73 -17.59
N ALA A 332 10.44 18.82 -18.32
CA ALA A 332 9.63 20.02 -18.17
C ALA A 332 8.20 19.80 -18.72
N SER A 333 7.25 19.46 -17.86
CA SER A 333 5.84 19.80 -18.08
C SER A 333 5.45 20.89 -17.08
N GLY A 334 4.79 21.95 -17.56
CA GLY A 334 4.54 23.16 -16.78
C GLY A 334 3.58 22.98 -15.59
N ASP A 335 2.82 21.88 -15.58
CA ASP A 335 1.75 21.61 -14.62
C ASP A 335 2.08 20.48 -13.62
N ASP A 336 3.15 19.69 -13.83
CA ASP A 336 3.61 18.57 -12.97
C ASP A 336 3.94 18.97 -11.51
N PHE A 337 4.07 20.27 -11.25
CA PHE A 337 4.57 20.78 -9.98
C PHE A 337 3.58 21.69 -9.25
N ALA A 338 2.30 21.68 -9.63
CA ALA A 338 1.29 22.57 -9.04
C ALA A 338 1.18 22.47 -7.50
N LEU A 339 1.56 21.33 -6.92
CA LEU A 339 1.57 21.09 -5.47
C LEU A 339 2.87 21.48 -4.76
N PHE A 340 3.97 21.74 -5.49
CA PHE A 340 5.28 21.97 -4.90
C PHE A 340 5.79 23.40 -5.16
N PRO A 341 6.40 24.07 -4.16
CA PRO A 341 7.06 25.36 -4.37
C PRO A 341 8.13 25.28 -5.47
N LYS A 342 8.20 26.30 -6.35
CA LYS A 342 9.17 26.35 -7.46
C LYS A 342 10.62 26.30 -6.98
N GLU A 343 10.86 26.74 -5.76
CA GLU A 343 12.16 26.70 -5.09
C GLU A 343 12.67 25.26 -4.85
N LEU A 344 11.79 24.25 -4.93
CA LEU A 344 12.15 22.84 -4.78
C LEU A 344 12.55 22.16 -6.10
N LEU A 345 12.46 22.84 -7.26
CA LEU A 345 12.75 22.25 -8.57
C LEU A 345 14.25 22.04 -8.86
N GLY A 346 15.13 22.62 -8.04
CA GLY A 346 16.57 22.44 -8.16
C GLY A 346 17.20 23.21 -9.31
N SER A 347 18.51 23.04 -9.47
CA SER A 347 19.30 23.65 -10.55
C SER A 347 19.77 22.60 -11.56
N ASN A 348 20.06 23.05 -12.79
CA ASN A 348 20.66 22.25 -13.86
C ASN A 348 19.89 20.97 -14.28
N PRO A 349 18.56 21.02 -14.51
CA PRO A 349 17.79 19.83 -14.84
C PRO A 349 18.35 19.11 -16.08
N GLN A 350 18.88 19.84 -17.07
CA GLN A 350 19.44 19.25 -18.30
C GLN A 350 20.54 18.22 -18.03
N VAL A 351 21.37 18.43 -17.02
CA VAL A 351 22.47 17.53 -16.66
C VAL A 351 21.93 16.23 -16.05
N GLY A 352 20.97 16.33 -15.12
CA GLY A 352 20.30 15.15 -14.57
C GLY A 352 19.51 14.37 -15.61
N LEU A 353 18.83 15.05 -16.55
CA LEU A 353 18.16 14.41 -17.69
C LEU A 353 19.16 13.63 -18.56
N SER A 354 20.34 14.20 -18.83
CA SER A 354 21.41 13.53 -19.57
C SER A 354 21.94 12.28 -18.88
N TYR A 355 22.15 12.32 -17.56
CA TYR A 355 22.57 11.14 -16.81
C TYR A 355 21.53 10.02 -16.88
N LEU A 356 20.26 10.36 -16.70
CA LEU A 356 19.18 9.38 -16.76
C LEU A 356 19.03 8.78 -18.16
N LYS A 357 19.24 9.55 -19.24
CA LYS A 357 19.30 9.02 -20.63
C LYS A 357 20.39 7.97 -20.78
N ALA A 358 21.64 8.34 -20.48
CA ALA A 358 22.80 7.49 -20.70
C ALA A 358 22.75 6.21 -19.85
N LEU A 359 22.46 6.34 -18.55
CA LEU A 359 22.40 5.19 -17.64
C LEU A 359 21.19 4.30 -17.90
N SER A 360 20.03 4.85 -18.27
CA SER A 360 18.87 4.03 -18.65
C SER A 360 19.15 3.23 -19.92
N LEU A 361 19.74 3.85 -20.94
CA LEU A 361 20.09 3.16 -22.17
C LEU A 361 21.11 2.04 -21.92
N ALA A 362 22.15 2.31 -21.15
CA ALA A 362 23.14 1.31 -20.74
C ALA A 362 22.49 0.14 -19.98
N PHE A 363 21.62 0.45 -19.03
CA PHE A 363 20.94 -0.55 -18.19
C PHE A 363 19.96 -1.41 -18.99
N VAL A 364 19.11 -0.80 -19.81
CA VAL A 364 18.14 -1.50 -20.66
C VAL A 364 18.85 -2.38 -21.69
N ASN A 365 19.88 -1.85 -22.38
CA ASN A 365 20.62 -2.66 -23.34
C ASN A 365 21.34 -3.84 -22.69
N THR A 366 21.88 -3.66 -21.47
CA THR A 366 22.58 -4.73 -20.75
C THR A 366 21.62 -5.80 -20.23
N HIS A 367 20.54 -5.41 -19.55
CA HIS A 367 19.71 -6.34 -18.75
C HIS A 367 18.40 -6.74 -19.40
N ILE A 368 17.89 -5.96 -20.36
CA ILE A 368 16.64 -6.26 -21.07
C ILE A 368 16.93 -6.86 -22.46
N ARG A 369 17.89 -6.29 -23.19
CA ARG A 369 18.29 -6.78 -24.52
C ARG A 369 19.43 -7.79 -24.51
N ASP A 370 20.06 -8.00 -23.35
CA ASP A 370 21.22 -8.88 -23.16
C ASP A 370 22.40 -8.55 -24.09
N LEU A 371 22.68 -7.26 -24.28
CA LEU A 371 23.81 -6.79 -25.08
C LEU A 371 25.04 -6.59 -24.18
N SER A 372 25.96 -7.57 -24.21
CA SER A 372 27.18 -7.56 -23.39
C SER A 372 28.06 -6.32 -23.58
N ASP A 373 28.05 -5.73 -24.77
CA ASP A 373 28.87 -4.56 -25.11
C ASP A 373 28.43 -3.29 -24.37
N TYR A 374 27.25 -3.30 -23.75
CA TYR A 374 26.76 -2.21 -22.91
C TYR A 374 27.20 -2.32 -21.43
N ARG A 375 27.74 -3.47 -20.99
CA ARG A 375 28.21 -3.66 -19.60
C ARG A 375 29.28 -2.63 -19.17
N PRO A 376 30.25 -2.22 -20.01
CA PRO A 376 31.21 -1.17 -19.64
C PRO A 376 30.57 0.19 -19.34
N TYR A 377 29.37 0.48 -19.84
CA TYR A 377 28.64 1.71 -19.56
C TYR A 377 27.95 1.70 -18.19
N LEU A 378 27.90 0.55 -17.51
CA LEU A 378 27.46 0.41 -16.12
C LEU A 378 28.65 0.30 -15.16
N SER A 379 29.78 0.90 -15.54
CA SER A 379 31.01 0.96 -14.73
C SER A 379 31.09 2.28 -13.97
N VAL A 380 31.82 2.24 -12.85
CA VAL A 380 32.07 3.46 -12.07
C VAL A 380 32.93 4.44 -12.88
N ASN A 381 33.89 3.91 -13.63
CA ASN A 381 34.73 4.72 -14.53
C ASN A 381 33.90 5.47 -15.60
N TYR A 382 32.87 4.84 -16.16
CA TYR A 382 32.00 5.53 -17.12
C TYR A 382 31.15 6.63 -16.47
N ALA A 383 30.63 6.40 -15.26
CA ALA A 383 29.90 7.42 -14.51
C ALA A 383 30.76 8.65 -14.20
N GLN A 384 32.05 8.45 -13.90
CA GLN A 384 33.01 9.56 -13.72
C GLN A 384 33.25 10.35 -15.01
N VAL A 385 33.23 9.71 -16.18
CA VAL A 385 33.32 10.40 -17.49
C VAL A 385 32.06 11.21 -17.78
N LEU A 386 30.88 10.69 -17.41
CA LEU A 386 29.61 11.41 -17.55
C LEU A 386 29.50 12.60 -16.58
N SER A 387 30.09 12.50 -15.39
CA SER A 387 29.94 13.46 -14.31
C SER A 387 30.40 14.88 -14.70
N GLU A 388 29.50 15.84 -14.56
CA GLU A 388 29.74 17.28 -14.72
C GLU A 388 29.91 17.98 -13.36
N ASN A 389 30.73 19.03 -13.33
CA ASN A 389 30.98 19.83 -12.11
C ASN A 389 29.71 20.49 -11.54
N SER A 390 28.65 20.62 -12.35
CA SER A 390 27.42 21.31 -11.95
C SER A 390 26.45 20.41 -11.16
N LEU A 391 26.58 19.10 -11.31
CA LEU A 391 25.86 18.03 -10.60
C LEU A 391 26.74 16.77 -10.67
N GLU A 392 27.57 16.53 -9.66
CA GLU A 392 28.49 15.39 -9.66
C GLU A 392 27.72 14.05 -9.62
N LEU A 393 28.21 13.05 -10.35
CA LEU A 393 27.59 11.73 -10.45
C LEU A 393 28.53 10.64 -9.90
N HIS A 394 28.01 9.87 -8.95
CA HIS A 394 28.65 8.64 -8.50
C HIS A 394 27.79 7.43 -8.86
N LEU A 395 28.42 6.35 -9.29
CA LEU A 395 27.79 5.05 -9.48
C LEU A 395 28.50 4.05 -8.56
N VAL A 396 27.74 3.25 -7.81
CA VAL A 396 28.27 2.14 -7.00
C VAL A 396 27.42 0.88 -7.19
N LYS A 397 28.05 -0.28 -7.09
CA LYS A 397 27.43 -1.61 -7.19
C LYS A 397 27.24 -2.26 -5.83
N SER A 398 27.95 -1.78 -4.82
CA SER A 398 27.83 -2.23 -3.46
C SER A 398 27.91 -1.06 -2.47
N LEU A 399 27.30 -1.24 -1.32
CA LEU A 399 27.36 -0.34 -0.17
C LEU A 399 26.96 -1.16 1.06
N THR A 400 27.68 -1.03 2.16
CA THR A 400 27.38 -1.78 3.39
C THR A 400 26.99 -0.85 4.55
N PRO A 401 26.25 -1.35 5.56
CA PRO A 401 25.96 -0.57 6.77
C PRO A 401 27.21 -0.06 7.47
N GLU A 402 28.26 -0.88 7.54
CA GLU A 402 29.52 -0.54 8.21
C GLU A 402 30.18 0.68 7.56
N GLN A 403 30.14 0.79 6.23
CA GLN A 403 30.68 1.95 5.51
C GLN A 403 29.93 3.25 5.85
N LEU A 404 28.61 3.18 6.05
CA LEU A 404 27.82 4.33 6.47
C LEU A 404 28.11 4.73 7.93
N GLU A 405 28.23 3.73 8.81
CA GLU A 405 28.55 3.95 10.23
C GLU A 405 29.95 4.55 10.41
N GLU A 406 30.95 4.01 9.71
CA GLU A 406 32.32 4.50 9.69
C GLU A 406 32.39 5.95 9.18
N SER A 407 31.72 6.25 8.06
CA SER A 407 31.72 7.60 7.50
C SER A 407 30.99 8.62 8.39
N PHE A 408 29.97 8.19 9.12
CA PHE A 408 29.25 9.07 10.05
C PHE A 408 30.02 9.30 11.37
N GLY A 409 30.88 8.36 11.76
CA GLY A 409 31.74 8.44 12.95
C GLY A 409 30.97 8.34 14.29
N SER A 410 29.71 7.92 14.25
CA SER A 410 28.83 7.77 15.42
C SER A 410 27.66 6.84 15.05
N GLN A 411 26.80 6.50 16.03
CA GLN A 411 25.58 5.74 15.72
C GLN A 411 24.67 6.57 14.79
N PRO A 412 24.29 6.05 13.60
CA PRO A 412 23.35 6.71 12.70
C PRO A 412 22.05 7.12 13.41
N PRO A 413 21.46 8.28 13.07
CA PRO A 413 20.18 8.72 13.65
C PRO A 413 19.02 7.82 13.26
N GLU A 414 19.16 7.08 12.15
CA GLU A 414 18.17 6.15 11.63
C GLU A 414 18.78 4.75 11.56
N THR A 415 17.99 3.72 11.90
CA THR A 415 18.47 2.33 11.81
C THR A 415 18.61 1.92 10.34
N ILE A 416 19.83 1.60 9.90
CA ILE A 416 20.15 1.27 8.49
C ILE A 416 19.36 0.05 8.01
N ILE A 417 19.37 -1.04 8.77
CA ILE A 417 18.56 -2.24 8.48
C ILE A 417 17.57 -2.42 9.63
N PRO A 418 16.36 -1.84 9.53
CA PRO A 418 15.37 -1.97 10.58
C PRO A 418 14.94 -3.42 10.70
N GLN A 419 15.14 -4.02 11.87
CA GLN A 419 14.61 -5.34 12.15
C GLN A 419 13.09 -5.23 12.30
N ILE A 420 12.36 -6.12 11.63
CA ILE A 420 10.98 -6.35 12.02
C ILE A 420 11.06 -6.90 13.44
N ALA A 421 10.49 -6.19 14.41
CA ALA A 421 10.20 -6.75 15.72
C ALA A 421 9.21 -7.92 15.52
N ILE A 422 9.74 -9.09 15.15
CA ILE A 422 9.04 -10.34 15.28
C ILE A 422 9.13 -10.61 16.77
N GLU A 423 8.15 -10.15 17.54
CA GLU A 423 7.97 -10.69 18.88
C GLU A 423 8.07 -12.20 18.75
N PRO A 424 8.99 -12.87 19.49
CA PRO A 424 9.13 -14.30 19.41
C PRO A 424 7.77 -14.88 19.71
N ILE A 425 7.11 -15.38 18.67
CA ILE A 425 5.78 -15.92 18.80
C ILE A 425 5.95 -17.10 19.77
N PRO A 426 5.34 -17.07 20.97
CA PRO A 426 5.53 -18.15 21.91
C PRO A 426 5.13 -19.45 21.19
N LYS A 427 6.09 -20.35 21.01
CA LYS A 427 5.84 -21.63 20.35
C LYS A 427 4.89 -22.41 21.24
N ARG A 428 3.70 -22.75 20.71
CA ARG A 428 2.79 -23.67 21.40
C ARG A 428 3.52 -24.98 21.67
N SER A 429 3.26 -25.59 22.81
CA SER A 429 3.79 -26.92 23.15
C SER A 429 3.25 -28.03 22.25
N GLU A 430 2.08 -27.81 21.64
CA GLU A 430 1.35 -28.70 20.74
C GLU A 430 0.61 -27.82 19.71
N THR A 431 0.56 -28.22 18.44
CA THR A 431 -0.26 -27.52 17.42
C THR A 431 -1.75 -27.72 17.72
N VAL A 432 -2.60 -26.83 17.20
CA VAL A 432 -4.06 -26.94 17.32
C VAL A 432 -4.55 -28.27 16.74
N LEU A 433 -4.00 -28.70 15.60
CA LEU A 433 -4.41 -29.94 14.95
C LEU A 433 -4.03 -31.18 15.78
N GLU A 434 -2.85 -31.20 16.39
CA GLU A 434 -2.44 -32.26 17.32
C GLU A 434 -3.35 -32.30 18.55
N GLN A 435 -3.67 -31.13 19.12
CA GLN A 435 -4.57 -31.04 20.27
C GLN A 435 -5.98 -31.55 19.93
N ILE A 436 -6.52 -31.20 18.76
CA ILE A 436 -7.82 -31.71 18.27
C ILE A 436 -7.74 -33.22 18.05
N LYS A 437 -6.68 -33.73 17.43
CA LYS A 437 -6.48 -35.17 17.22
C LYS A 437 -6.48 -35.94 18.54
N ARG A 438 -5.80 -35.40 19.56
CA ARG A 438 -5.71 -35.99 20.91
C ARG A 438 -7.04 -35.92 21.66
N THR A 439 -7.69 -34.76 21.69
CA THR A 439 -8.89 -34.51 22.50
C THR A 439 -10.19 -34.96 21.84
N GLY A 440 -10.23 -35.03 20.50
CA GLY A 440 -11.46 -35.27 19.74
C GLY A 440 -12.40 -34.07 19.70
N THR A 441 -11.95 -32.87 20.09
CA THR A 441 -12.82 -31.69 20.23
C THR A 441 -12.17 -30.47 19.61
N ILE A 442 -12.93 -29.69 18.86
CA ILE A 442 -12.58 -28.32 18.46
C ILE A 442 -13.27 -27.32 19.39
N LYS A 443 -12.48 -26.51 20.08
CA LYS A 443 -12.94 -25.48 21.02
C LYS A 443 -13.07 -24.15 20.31
N VAL A 444 -14.24 -23.54 20.36
CA VAL A 444 -14.50 -22.28 19.63
C VAL A 444 -15.06 -21.22 20.56
N GLY A 445 -14.70 -19.96 20.28
CA GLY A 445 -15.36 -18.79 20.82
C GLY A 445 -16.38 -18.25 19.83
N ILE A 446 -17.60 -17.96 20.30
CA ILE A 446 -18.65 -17.29 19.53
C ILE A 446 -19.32 -16.30 20.48
N ARG A 447 -19.58 -15.09 20.00
CA ARG A 447 -20.36 -14.08 20.73
C ARG A 447 -21.86 -14.36 20.63
N LYS A 448 -22.61 -14.12 21.70
CA LYS A 448 -24.08 -14.35 21.71
C LYS A 448 -24.92 -13.13 21.33
N ASP A 449 -24.28 -11.98 21.17
CA ASP A 449 -24.93 -10.68 20.99
C ASP A 449 -24.79 -10.15 19.56
N ALA A 450 -24.21 -10.94 18.65
CA ALA A 450 -23.68 -10.49 17.37
C ALA A 450 -24.45 -11.09 16.19
N ALA A 451 -25.78 -10.97 16.19
CA ALA A 451 -26.58 -11.33 15.02
C ALA A 451 -26.15 -10.50 13.79
N PRO A 452 -26.05 -11.09 12.59
CA PRO A 452 -26.36 -12.48 12.23
C PRO A 452 -25.20 -13.49 12.35
N PHE A 453 -24.04 -13.10 12.90
CA PHE A 453 -22.86 -13.97 12.98
C PHE A 453 -22.96 -15.02 14.09
N GLY A 454 -23.26 -14.58 15.31
CA GLY A 454 -23.38 -15.46 16.47
C GLY A 454 -24.39 -14.88 17.44
N TYR A 455 -25.42 -15.64 17.75
CA TYR A 455 -26.42 -15.25 18.72
C TYR A 455 -27.15 -16.44 19.31
N ILE A 456 -27.83 -16.19 20.43
CA ILE A 456 -28.78 -17.14 21.02
C ILE A 456 -30.18 -16.72 20.60
N ASP A 457 -30.91 -17.67 20.02
CA ASP A 457 -32.32 -17.46 19.66
C ASP A 457 -33.24 -17.52 20.89
N PRO A 458 -34.53 -17.18 20.76
CA PRO A 458 -35.47 -17.23 21.89
C PRO A 458 -35.64 -18.63 22.53
N ASN A 459 -35.25 -19.70 21.86
CA ASN A 459 -35.29 -21.07 22.39
C ASN A 459 -34.02 -21.43 23.19
N GLY A 460 -33.04 -20.53 23.26
CA GLY A 460 -31.77 -20.77 23.94
C GLY A 460 -30.74 -21.50 23.06
N GLU A 461 -30.97 -21.62 21.75
CA GLU A 461 -30.07 -22.30 20.83
C GLU A 461 -29.08 -21.34 20.15
N TRP A 462 -27.86 -21.81 19.90
CA TRP A 462 -26.90 -21.09 19.06
C TRP A 462 -27.38 -21.05 17.61
N LYS A 463 -27.41 -19.84 17.05
CA LYS A 463 -27.66 -19.56 15.63
C LYS A 463 -26.60 -18.57 15.11
N GLY A 464 -26.58 -18.44 13.79
CA GLY A 464 -25.76 -17.46 13.10
C GLY A 464 -24.72 -18.09 12.18
N TYR A 465 -24.25 -17.27 11.24
CA TYR A 465 -23.28 -17.64 10.22
C TYR A 465 -22.03 -18.32 10.81
N CYS A 466 -21.44 -17.76 11.86
CA CYS A 466 -20.25 -18.34 12.49
C CYS A 466 -20.53 -19.71 13.12
N PHE A 467 -21.71 -19.94 13.70
CA PHE A 467 -22.04 -21.23 14.28
C PHE A 467 -22.16 -22.32 13.20
N GLU A 468 -22.82 -22.03 12.09
CA GLU A 468 -22.94 -22.97 10.96
C GLU A 468 -21.60 -23.20 10.27
N LEU A 469 -20.83 -22.13 10.05
CA LEU A 469 -19.51 -22.18 9.45
C LEU A 469 -18.55 -23.05 10.28
N LEU A 470 -18.58 -22.94 11.61
CA LEU A 470 -17.74 -23.73 12.50
C LEU A 470 -18.16 -25.21 12.60
N ASN A 471 -19.45 -25.50 12.49
CA ASN A 471 -19.92 -26.89 12.36
C ASN A 471 -19.38 -27.56 11.10
N SER A 472 -19.35 -26.82 9.98
CA SER A 472 -18.79 -27.31 8.72
C SER A 472 -17.26 -27.43 8.75
N LEU A 473 -16.55 -26.50 9.41
CA LEU A 473 -15.10 -26.61 9.65
C LEU A 473 -14.77 -27.86 10.48
N LYS A 474 -15.57 -28.14 11.53
CA LYS A 474 -15.45 -29.35 12.35
C LYS A 474 -15.55 -30.62 11.50
N ASP A 475 -16.47 -30.67 10.54
CA ASP A 475 -16.61 -31.82 9.62
C ASP A 475 -15.40 -31.95 8.68
N LYS A 476 -14.86 -30.85 8.14
CA LYS A 476 -13.63 -30.85 7.34
C LYS A 476 -12.43 -31.38 8.12
N VAL A 477 -12.27 -30.93 9.37
CA VAL A 477 -11.18 -31.40 10.25
C VAL A 477 -11.35 -32.88 10.62
N ALA A 478 -12.59 -33.32 10.87
CA ALA A 478 -12.90 -34.73 11.13
C ALA A 478 -12.51 -35.64 9.94
N GLN A 479 -12.79 -35.21 8.72
CA GLN A 479 -12.37 -35.89 7.50
C GLN A 479 -10.84 -35.93 7.37
N GLN A 480 -10.16 -34.79 7.57
CA GLN A 480 -8.71 -34.71 7.48
C GLN A 480 -8.00 -35.60 8.51
N LEU A 481 -8.58 -35.76 9.71
CA LEU A 481 -8.04 -36.61 10.77
C LEU A 481 -8.53 -38.06 10.72
N ASN A 482 -9.48 -38.37 9.83
CA ASN A 482 -10.18 -39.65 9.77
C ASN A 482 -10.70 -40.10 11.16
N LYS A 483 -11.33 -39.16 11.89
CA LYS A 483 -11.80 -39.35 13.27
C LYS A 483 -13.01 -38.44 13.54
N PRO A 484 -14.05 -38.89 14.27
CA PRO A 484 -15.13 -38.02 14.68
C PRO A 484 -14.60 -36.90 15.59
N ILE A 485 -15.02 -35.66 15.33
CA ILE A 485 -14.66 -34.47 16.09
C ILE A 485 -15.94 -33.79 16.59
N GLU A 486 -15.96 -33.42 17.86
CA GLU A 486 -17.04 -32.65 18.48
C GLU A 486 -16.72 -31.15 18.48
N LEU A 487 -17.72 -30.31 18.18
CA LEU A 487 -17.61 -28.86 18.34
C LEU A 487 -18.01 -28.48 19.76
N LYS A 488 -17.13 -27.81 20.50
CA LYS A 488 -17.39 -27.34 21.85
C LYS A 488 -17.23 -25.82 21.91
N VAL A 489 -18.36 -25.13 22.05
CA VAL A 489 -18.35 -23.73 22.49
C VAL A 489 -17.91 -23.73 23.95
N VAL A 490 -16.82 -23.03 24.27
CA VAL A 490 -16.25 -23.05 25.62
C VAL A 490 -17.12 -22.29 26.61
N ALA A 491 -16.99 -22.63 27.91
CA ALA A 491 -17.75 -22.00 28.98
C ALA A 491 -17.38 -20.51 29.19
N ILE A 492 -16.15 -20.11 28.84
CA ILE A 492 -15.73 -18.71 28.81
C ILE A 492 -16.29 -18.12 27.52
N GLN A 493 -17.49 -17.56 27.60
CA GLN A 493 -18.18 -16.96 26.47
C GLN A 493 -17.35 -15.83 25.84
N SER A 494 -17.28 -15.77 24.51
CA SER A 494 -16.63 -14.67 23.78
C SER A 494 -17.41 -13.36 23.97
N THR A 495 -16.69 -12.27 24.16
CA THR A 495 -17.19 -10.88 24.31
C THR A 495 -16.30 -9.91 23.51
N LEU A 496 -16.68 -8.62 23.46
CA LEU A 496 -15.86 -7.59 22.82
C LEU A 496 -14.48 -7.45 23.49
N GLU A 497 -14.44 -7.64 24.80
CA GLU A 497 -13.29 -7.45 25.68
C GLU A 497 -12.37 -8.68 25.70
N ASN A 498 -12.91 -9.89 25.77
CA ASN A 498 -12.11 -11.10 26.02
C ASN A 498 -11.75 -11.91 24.76
N ARG A 499 -12.38 -11.67 23.61
CA ARG A 499 -12.26 -12.50 22.39
C ARG A 499 -10.82 -12.74 21.93
N PHE A 500 -9.94 -11.75 22.10
CA PHE A 500 -8.53 -11.90 21.75
C PHE A 500 -7.78 -12.73 22.79
N ALA A 501 -8.03 -12.47 24.07
CA ALA A 501 -7.40 -13.17 25.19
C ALA A 501 -7.73 -14.67 25.18
N ILE A 502 -8.98 -15.06 24.92
CA ILE A 502 -9.35 -16.49 24.89
C ILE A 502 -8.65 -17.28 23.78
N VAL A 503 -8.25 -16.63 22.67
CA VAL A 503 -7.45 -17.26 21.60
C VAL A 503 -5.97 -17.24 21.95
N ARG A 504 -5.46 -16.10 22.39
CA ARG A 504 -4.06 -15.90 22.81
C ARG A 504 -3.67 -16.88 23.92
N ASP A 505 -4.52 -16.98 24.94
CA ASP A 505 -4.31 -17.80 26.14
C ASP A 505 -4.72 -19.26 25.90
N GLU A 506 -4.98 -19.62 24.63
CA GLU A 506 -5.25 -20.98 24.16
C GLU A 506 -6.50 -21.65 24.79
N ALA A 507 -7.41 -20.86 25.35
CA ALA A 507 -8.69 -21.36 25.87
C ALA A 507 -9.57 -21.93 24.74
N VAL A 508 -9.48 -21.33 23.55
CA VAL A 508 -10.12 -21.79 22.30
C VAL A 508 -9.08 -22.00 21.20
N HIS A 509 -9.47 -22.77 20.17
CA HIS A 509 -8.69 -22.97 18.95
C HIS A 509 -8.85 -21.82 17.95
N LEU A 510 -10.00 -21.16 17.99
CA LEU A 510 -10.31 -19.95 17.24
C LEU A 510 -11.52 -19.25 17.87
N GLU A 511 -11.71 -17.99 17.49
CA GLU A 511 -12.96 -17.26 17.72
C GLU A 511 -13.55 -16.82 16.37
N CYS A 512 -14.86 -16.99 16.19
CA CYS A 512 -15.59 -16.49 15.03
C CYS A 512 -16.68 -15.51 15.47
N GLY A 513 -16.63 -14.31 14.91
CA GLY A 513 -17.61 -13.26 15.14
C GLY A 513 -17.31 -12.03 14.27
N PRO A 514 -17.96 -10.89 14.56
CA PRO A 514 -17.70 -9.62 13.90
C PRO A 514 -16.38 -9.02 14.41
N ASN A 515 -15.27 -9.60 13.96
CA ASN A 515 -13.95 -9.13 14.35
C ASN A 515 -13.32 -8.42 13.18
N THR A 516 -13.35 -7.09 13.24
CA THR A 516 -12.60 -6.24 12.33
C THR A 516 -11.15 -6.68 12.31
N ILE A 517 -10.71 -7.10 11.13
CA ILE A 517 -9.33 -7.50 10.85
C ILE A 517 -8.47 -6.28 11.05
N ARG A 518 -7.48 -6.48 11.90
CA ARG A 518 -6.45 -5.51 12.22
C ARG A 518 -5.26 -6.25 12.77
N SER A 519 -4.32 -5.55 13.35
CA SER A 519 -2.97 -6.10 13.52
C SER A 519 -2.16 -5.44 14.61
N ASP A 520 -2.78 -4.47 15.27
CA ASP A 520 -2.46 -3.91 16.59
C ASP A 520 -2.65 -4.94 17.73
N ILE A 521 -3.19 -6.13 17.46
CA ILE A 521 -3.42 -7.15 18.49
C ILE A 521 -2.31 -8.20 18.46
N GLU A 522 -1.54 -8.24 19.55
CA GLU A 522 -0.44 -9.18 19.74
C GLU A 522 -0.92 -10.63 19.86
N ALA A 523 -0.02 -11.56 19.56
CA ALA A 523 -0.17 -13.01 19.74
C ALA A 523 -1.37 -13.71 19.04
N ILE A 524 -2.18 -12.97 18.26
CA ILE A 524 -3.21 -13.52 17.38
C ILE A 524 -2.94 -13.17 15.91
N LYS A 525 -3.66 -13.84 15.01
CA LYS A 525 -3.80 -13.48 13.60
C LYS A 525 -5.26 -13.59 13.20
N PHE A 526 -5.64 -12.87 12.16
CA PHE A 526 -6.94 -13.06 11.54
C PHE A 526 -6.86 -14.09 10.41
N SER A 527 -7.98 -14.75 10.14
CA SER A 527 -8.16 -15.51 8.88
C SER A 527 -8.22 -14.57 7.68
N THR A 528 -8.28 -15.14 6.48
CA THR A 528 -8.79 -14.37 5.32
C THR A 528 -10.20 -13.83 5.63
N PRO A 529 -10.53 -12.62 5.13
CA PRO A 529 -11.82 -12.01 5.42
C PRO A 529 -12.97 -12.81 4.84
N PHE A 530 -14.07 -12.87 5.58
CA PHE A 530 -15.30 -13.55 5.18
C PHE A 530 -16.52 -12.62 5.09
N PHE A 531 -16.39 -11.37 5.55
CA PHE A 531 -17.45 -10.37 5.46
C PHE A 531 -16.87 -8.95 5.41
N ILE A 532 -17.65 -8.01 4.88
CA ILE A 532 -17.30 -6.58 4.80
C ILE A 532 -18.48 -5.74 5.29
N THR A 533 -18.19 -4.69 6.04
CA THR A 533 -19.15 -3.79 6.65
C THR A 533 -18.48 -2.44 6.90
N GLY A 534 -19.23 -1.51 7.50
CA GLY A 534 -18.68 -0.31 8.11
C GLY A 534 -19.62 0.25 9.16
N THR A 535 -19.19 1.31 9.83
CA THR A 535 -19.97 2.03 10.85
C THR A 535 -21.10 2.82 10.20
N HIS A 536 -22.31 2.66 10.72
CA HIS A 536 -23.47 3.50 10.44
C HIS A 536 -24.13 3.93 11.75
N PHE A 537 -25.08 4.84 11.64
CA PHE A 537 -26.07 5.13 12.68
C PHE A 537 -27.38 4.43 12.35
N LEU A 538 -27.96 3.72 13.31
CA LEU A 538 -29.36 3.32 13.26
C LEU A 538 -30.22 4.51 13.71
N VAL A 539 -31.22 4.86 12.91
CA VAL A 539 -32.12 6.01 13.14
C VAL A 539 -33.57 5.59 12.97
N ASP A 540 -34.50 6.33 13.61
CA ASP A 540 -35.92 6.21 13.31
C ASP A 540 -36.28 7.07 12.09
N SER A 541 -36.85 6.45 11.06
CA SER A 541 -37.26 7.10 9.81
C SER A 541 -38.37 8.13 10.01
N GLN A 542 -39.11 8.06 11.11
CA GLN A 542 -40.10 9.07 11.51
C GLN A 542 -39.45 10.34 12.05
N GLN A 543 -38.18 10.27 12.43
CA GLN A 543 -37.35 11.41 12.84
C GLN A 543 -36.09 11.45 11.96
N PRO A 544 -36.22 11.69 10.64
CA PRO A 544 -35.13 11.54 9.71
C PRO A 544 -33.98 12.49 10.09
N ARG A 545 -32.82 11.89 10.36
CA ARG A 545 -31.55 12.59 10.58
C ARG A 545 -30.60 12.20 9.44
N VAL A 546 -30.13 13.21 8.72
CA VAL A 546 -29.04 13.02 7.76
C VAL A 546 -27.74 13.10 8.55
N PHE A 547 -26.99 12.00 8.57
CA PHE A 547 -25.65 11.96 9.11
C PHE A 547 -24.65 11.96 7.95
N ASN A 548 -23.61 12.79 8.01
CA ASN A 548 -22.45 12.67 7.14
C ASN A 548 -21.15 12.87 7.94
N ARG A 549 -20.01 12.52 7.35
CA ARG A 549 -18.71 12.53 8.04
C ARG A 549 -18.27 13.90 8.55
N TYR A 550 -18.71 14.98 7.93
CA TYR A 550 -18.23 16.34 8.19
C TYR A 550 -19.20 17.18 9.02
N GLN A 551 -20.34 16.61 9.40
CA GLN A 551 -21.34 17.31 10.19
C GLN A 551 -21.05 17.21 11.69
N SER A 552 -21.28 18.32 12.40
CA SER A 552 -21.24 18.34 13.87
C SER A 552 -22.43 17.57 14.45
N LEU A 553 -22.17 16.77 15.50
CA LEU A 553 -23.17 15.97 16.22
C LEU A 553 -23.43 16.50 17.65
N ASP A 554 -23.04 17.74 17.93
CA ASP A 554 -22.91 18.30 19.28
C ASP A 554 -24.22 18.32 20.09
N SER A 555 -25.38 18.28 19.42
CA SER A 555 -26.70 18.30 20.05
C SER A 555 -27.40 16.93 20.11
N LEU A 556 -26.77 15.89 19.59
CA LEU A 556 -27.38 14.56 19.43
C LEU A 556 -26.88 13.58 20.49
N LYS A 557 -27.80 12.79 21.03
CA LYS A 557 -27.49 11.65 21.91
C LYS A 557 -27.17 10.43 21.07
N ILE A 558 -25.91 10.01 21.06
CA ILE A 558 -25.43 8.89 20.26
C ILE A 558 -25.14 7.70 21.17
N GLY A 559 -25.91 6.63 21.01
CA GLY A 559 -25.67 5.37 21.69
C GLY A 559 -24.49 4.61 21.08
N VAL A 560 -23.62 4.05 21.92
CA VAL A 560 -22.48 3.21 21.50
C VAL A 560 -22.28 2.01 22.42
N LEU A 561 -21.54 1.02 21.94
CA LEU A 561 -20.95 -0.01 22.81
C LEU A 561 -19.55 0.41 23.28
N PRO A 562 -19.24 0.25 24.58
CA PRO A 562 -17.91 0.58 25.09
C PRO A 562 -16.84 -0.35 24.51
N SER A 563 -15.60 0.13 24.46
CA SER A 563 -14.42 -0.61 23.97
C SER A 563 -14.55 -1.14 22.54
N SER A 564 -15.42 -0.51 21.74
CA SER A 564 -15.61 -0.85 20.33
C SER A 564 -14.81 0.07 19.41
N LEU A 565 -14.49 -0.41 18.21
CA LEU A 565 -13.88 0.46 17.18
C LEU A 565 -14.82 1.58 16.77
N THR A 566 -16.14 1.33 16.78
CA THR A 566 -17.15 2.37 16.58
C THR A 566 -17.07 3.48 17.62
N GLU A 567 -16.93 3.15 18.91
CA GLU A 567 -16.74 4.16 19.95
C GLU A 567 -15.49 5.00 19.68
N LYS A 568 -14.36 4.35 19.40
CA LYS A 568 -13.10 5.05 19.08
C LYS A 568 -13.27 5.97 17.86
N PHE A 569 -13.95 5.50 16.82
CA PHE A 569 -14.24 6.29 15.63
C PHE A 569 -15.11 7.52 15.94
N ILE A 570 -16.15 7.36 16.77
CA ILE A 570 -17.01 8.47 17.20
C ILE A 570 -16.19 9.49 18.01
N ASP A 571 -15.36 9.05 18.95
CA ASP A 571 -14.52 9.94 19.76
C ASP A 571 -13.53 10.76 18.91
N GLN A 572 -12.97 10.15 17.86
CA GLN A 572 -12.02 10.80 16.96
C GLN A 572 -12.68 11.74 15.94
N THR A 573 -13.84 11.35 15.41
CA THR A 573 -14.50 12.06 14.29
C THR A 573 -15.49 13.10 14.79
N TYR A 574 -16.16 12.83 15.93
CA TYR A 574 -17.22 13.66 16.50
C TYR A 574 -16.97 13.91 17.99
N PRO A 575 -15.86 14.57 18.37
CA PRO A 575 -15.41 14.69 19.76
C PRO A 575 -16.41 15.40 20.69
N ASN A 576 -17.34 16.18 20.13
CA ASN A 576 -18.36 16.91 20.87
C ASN A 576 -19.72 16.18 20.95
N ALA A 577 -19.87 14.98 20.38
CA ALA A 577 -21.13 14.24 20.40
C ALA A 577 -21.51 13.83 21.84
N HIS A 578 -22.80 13.90 22.19
CA HIS A 578 -23.27 13.43 23.50
C HIS A 578 -23.40 11.90 23.50
N LYS A 579 -22.33 11.22 23.86
CA LYS A 579 -22.22 9.75 23.85
C LYS A 579 -22.95 9.09 25.03
N ILE A 580 -23.81 8.10 24.75
CA ILE A 580 -24.50 7.25 25.73
C ILE A 580 -23.99 5.81 25.59
N VAL A 581 -23.41 5.27 26.65
CA VAL A 581 -22.73 3.97 26.61
C VAL A 581 -23.68 2.85 27.06
N PHE A 582 -23.78 1.79 26.27
CA PHE A 582 -24.56 0.59 26.58
C PHE A 582 -23.64 -0.62 26.77
N PRO A 583 -23.21 -0.95 28.01
CA PRO A 583 -22.24 -2.01 28.26
C PRO A 583 -22.87 -3.41 28.24
N GLY A 584 -22.00 -4.42 28.15
CA GLY A 584 -22.37 -5.82 28.33
C GLY A 584 -22.95 -6.50 27.09
N ASP A 585 -23.25 -7.79 27.26
CA ASP A 585 -23.72 -8.71 26.21
C ASP A 585 -25.17 -8.48 25.76
N ILE A 586 -25.92 -7.62 26.46
CA ILE A 586 -27.24 -7.12 26.06
C ILE A 586 -27.20 -5.65 25.63
N GLY A 587 -26.03 -5.01 25.66
CA GLY A 587 -25.88 -3.57 25.43
C GLY A 587 -26.41 -3.12 24.06
N ARG A 588 -26.18 -3.91 22.99
CA ARG A 588 -26.70 -3.59 21.66
C ARG A 588 -28.22 -3.60 21.63
N SER A 589 -28.82 -4.60 22.27
CA SER A 589 -30.27 -4.72 22.35
C SER A 589 -30.87 -3.55 23.12
N GLN A 590 -30.27 -3.21 24.27
CA GLN A 590 -30.68 -2.05 25.07
C GLN A 590 -30.52 -0.73 24.32
N GLY A 591 -29.44 -0.56 23.56
CA GLY A 591 -29.21 0.63 22.75
C GLY A 591 -30.25 0.80 21.64
N VAL A 592 -30.59 -0.27 20.93
CA VAL A 592 -31.68 -0.24 19.94
C VAL A 592 -33.03 0.00 20.61
N THR A 593 -33.30 -0.60 21.77
CA THR A 593 -34.54 -0.31 22.53
C THR A 593 -34.60 1.14 23.01
N ALA A 594 -33.48 1.73 23.43
CA ALA A 594 -33.39 3.13 23.80
C ALA A 594 -33.68 4.05 22.60
N LEU A 595 -33.22 3.68 21.40
CA LEU A 595 -33.58 4.38 20.16
C LEU A 595 -35.09 4.30 19.89
N VAL A 596 -35.68 3.10 19.99
CA VAL A 596 -37.14 2.88 19.82
C VAL A 596 -37.95 3.74 20.80
N ASN A 597 -37.47 3.87 22.04
CA ASN A 597 -38.09 4.69 23.09
C ASN A 597 -37.80 6.19 22.94
N SER A 598 -37.01 6.62 21.95
CA SER A 598 -36.54 8.00 21.77
C SER A 598 -35.71 8.54 22.95
N ASP A 599 -35.03 7.66 23.70
CA ASP A 599 -34.09 8.05 24.78
C ASP A 599 -32.75 8.57 24.20
N ILE A 600 -32.40 8.10 23.00
CA ILE A 600 -31.25 8.51 22.19
C ILE A 600 -31.70 8.85 20.77
N ASP A 601 -30.93 9.69 20.06
CA ASP A 601 -31.23 10.10 18.68
C ASP A 601 -30.77 9.07 17.65
N ALA A 602 -29.69 8.35 17.94
CA ALA A 602 -29.13 7.33 17.06
C ALA A 602 -28.31 6.31 17.84
N PHE A 603 -28.17 5.09 17.31
CA PHE A 603 -27.27 4.07 17.84
C PHE A 603 -26.19 3.72 16.81
N ALA A 604 -24.92 3.96 17.13
CA ALA A 604 -23.80 3.74 16.23
C ALA A 604 -23.23 2.32 16.38
N SER A 605 -23.14 1.59 15.27
CA SER A 605 -22.47 0.28 15.19
C SER A 605 -22.20 -0.10 13.73
N ASP A 606 -21.55 -1.24 13.52
CA ASP A 606 -21.37 -1.81 12.20
C ASP A 606 -22.74 -2.11 11.58
N GLY A 607 -22.99 -1.66 10.35
CA GLY A 607 -24.32 -1.69 9.73
C GLY A 607 -24.94 -3.08 9.68
N ILE A 608 -24.14 -4.11 9.43
CA ILE A 608 -24.62 -5.51 9.46
C ILE A 608 -25.13 -5.94 10.85
N LEU A 609 -24.50 -5.46 11.93
CA LEU A 609 -24.93 -5.77 13.30
C LEU A 609 -26.19 -5.00 13.69
N LEU A 610 -26.37 -3.79 13.15
CA LEU A 610 -27.60 -3.02 13.30
C LEU A 610 -28.77 -3.71 12.60
N ILE A 611 -28.58 -4.12 11.34
CA ILE A 611 -29.57 -4.89 10.56
C ILE A 611 -29.93 -6.20 11.30
N GLY A 612 -28.92 -6.91 11.78
CA GLY A 612 -29.10 -8.14 12.55
C GLY A 612 -29.93 -7.93 13.82
N GLU A 613 -29.65 -6.85 14.56
CA GLU A 613 -30.37 -6.56 15.80
C GLU A 613 -31.82 -6.10 15.56
N VAL A 614 -32.06 -5.24 14.55
CA VAL A 614 -33.41 -4.83 14.13
C VAL A 614 -34.25 -6.07 13.77
N THR A 615 -33.68 -6.97 12.98
CA THR A 615 -34.33 -8.22 12.57
C THR A 615 -34.62 -9.11 13.78
N ARG A 616 -33.66 -9.25 14.70
CA ARG A 616 -33.78 -10.08 15.90
C ARG A 616 -34.87 -9.58 16.86
N GLN A 617 -35.05 -8.28 16.97
CA GLN A 617 -36.10 -7.67 17.79
C GLN A 617 -37.48 -7.64 17.10
N GLY A 618 -37.58 -8.11 15.83
CA GLY A 618 -38.82 -8.06 15.06
C GLY A 618 -39.24 -6.64 14.67
N LEU A 619 -38.29 -5.70 14.63
CA LEU A 619 -38.52 -4.31 14.25
C LEU A 619 -38.57 -4.17 12.72
N SER A 620 -39.29 -3.17 12.23
CA SER A 620 -39.39 -2.91 10.79
C SER A 620 -38.12 -2.24 10.26
N SER A 621 -37.47 -2.86 9.27
CA SER A 621 -36.32 -2.29 8.57
C SER A 621 -36.66 -1.05 7.73
N SER A 622 -37.95 -0.79 7.46
CA SER A 622 -38.40 0.45 6.81
C SER A 622 -38.55 1.60 7.79
N GLN A 623 -38.65 1.31 9.08
CA GLN A 623 -38.78 2.31 10.15
C GLN A 623 -37.44 2.58 10.82
N TYR A 624 -36.62 1.55 11.07
CA TYR A 624 -35.29 1.73 11.65
C TYR A 624 -34.23 1.46 10.59
N THR A 625 -33.69 2.54 10.04
CA THR A 625 -32.82 2.52 8.85
C THR A 625 -31.39 2.89 9.20
N LEU A 626 -30.44 2.47 8.36
CA LEU A 626 -29.05 2.93 8.45
C LEU A 626 -28.93 4.35 7.90
N SER A 627 -28.09 5.17 8.52
CA SER A 627 -27.73 6.51 8.06
C SER A 627 -26.26 6.80 8.39
N PRO A 628 -25.45 7.36 7.46
CA PRO A 628 -25.75 7.51 6.04
C PRO A 628 -25.91 6.15 5.32
N ASP A 629 -26.38 6.17 4.08
CA ASP A 629 -26.48 4.98 3.23
C ASP A 629 -25.09 4.37 2.98
N GLN A 630 -24.09 5.20 2.67
CA GLN A 630 -22.70 4.78 2.62
C GLN A 630 -22.12 4.64 4.02
N PRO A 631 -21.26 3.64 4.27
CA PRO A 631 -20.62 3.47 5.57
C PRO A 631 -19.62 4.60 5.87
N LEU A 632 -19.35 4.84 7.16
CA LEU A 632 -18.39 5.84 7.63
C LEU A 632 -16.97 5.29 7.79
N THR A 633 -16.86 3.96 7.93
CA THR A 633 -15.61 3.21 8.07
C THR A 633 -15.59 2.06 7.07
N CYS A 634 -14.42 1.46 6.87
CA CYS A 634 -14.25 0.28 6.05
C CYS A 634 -13.74 -0.84 6.95
N ASP A 635 -14.55 -1.88 7.18
CA ASP A 635 -14.27 -2.93 8.14
C ASP A 635 -14.46 -4.32 7.51
N PHE A 636 -13.38 -5.10 7.48
CA PHE A 636 -13.43 -6.50 7.06
C PHE A 636 -13.45 -7.42 8.28
N TYR A 637 -14.29 -8.45 8.28
CA TYR A 637 -14.33 -9.43 9.36
C TYR A 637 -13.54 -10.70 9.06
N GLY A 638 -12.79 -11.18 10.06
CA GLY A 638 -12.06 -12.44 10.01
C GLY A 638 -12.18 -13.22 11.33
N MET A 639 -11.87 -14.51 11.30
CA MET A 639 -11.76 -15.33 12.51
C MET A 639 -10.48 -14.98 13.25
N ILE A 640 -10.50 -14.97 14.58
CA ILE A 640 -9.30 -14.77 15.40
C ILE A 640 -8.65 -16.14 15.61
N LEU A 641 -7.38 -16.23 15.25
CA LEU A 641 -6.56 -17.43 15.25
C LEU A 641 -5.28 -17.22 16.07
N PRO A 642 -4.71 -18.27 16.66
CA PRO A 642 -3.43 -18.18 17.34
C PRO A 642 -2.31 -17.85 16.34
N LYS A 643 -1.55 -16.76 16.59
CA LYS A 643 -0.40 -16.37 15.74
C LYS A 643 0.68 -17.45 15.68
N SER A 644 0.76 -18.26 16.73
CA SER A 644 1.71 -19.35 16.94
C SER A 644 1.45 -20.61 16.13
N ASP A 645 0.33 -20.70 15.39
CA ASP A 645 0.01 -21.86 14.56
C ASP A 645 -0.34 -21.50 13.09
N PRO A 646 0.68 -21.27 12.24
CA PRO A 646 0.48 -21.02 10.80
C PRO A 646 -0.15 -22.19 10.04
N GLN A 647 -0.03 -23.43 10.53
CA GLN A 647 -0.67 -24.58 9.90
C GLN A 647 -2.18 -24.49 10.08
N TRP A 648 -2.64 -24.22 11.30
CA TRP A 648 -4.04 -24.01 11.59
C TRP A 648 -4.63 -22.85 10.79
N GLN A 649 -3.88 -21.75 10.66
CA GLN A 649 -4.30 -20.62 9.82
C GLN A 649 -4.53 -21.03 8.36
N ARG A 650 -3.61 -21.80 7.75
CA ARG A 650 -3.79 -22.29 6.38
C ARG A 650 -5.03 -23.17 6.21
N ILE A 651 -5.31 -24.03 7.20
CA ILE A 651 -6.49 -24.91 7.19
C ILE A 651 -7.78 -24.08 7.21
N VAL A 652 -7.84 -23.08 8.11
CA VAL A 652 -9.01 -22.19 8.23
C VAL A 652 -9.20 -21.33 6.98
N ASN A 653 -8.14 -20.72 6.45
CA ASN A 653 -8.23 -19.90 5.24
C ASN A 653 -8.70 -20.72 4.03
N SER A 654 -8.09 -21.90 3.82
CA SER A 654 -8.50 -22.84 2.77
C SER A 654 -9.96 -23.30 2.92
N PHE A 655 -10.49 -23.35 4.15
CA PHE A 655 -11.88 -23.65 4.37
C PHE A 655 -12.81 -22.49 4.01
N ILE A 656 -12.48 -21.26 4.44
CA ILE A 656 -13.25 -20.05 4.12
C ILE A 656 -13.35 -19.82 2.61
N GLU A 657 -12.29 -20.13 1.87
CA GLU A 657 -12.24 -19.98 0.41
C GLU A 657 -12.97 -21.11 -0.35
N GLY A 658 -13.32 -22.20 0.35
CA GLY A 658 -13.92 -23.40 -0.24
C GLY A 658 -15.41 -23.27 -0.56
N GLU A 659 -15.90 -24.15 -1.44
CA GLU A 659 -17.30 -24.14 -1.92
C GLU A 659 -18.33 -24.21 -0.79
N LYS A 660 -18.09 -25.04 0.23
CA LYS A 660 -19.04 -25.19 1.34
C LYS A 660 -19.18 -23.92 2.18
N ALA A 661 -18.10 -23.17 2.37
CA ALA A 661 -18.15 -21.90 3.08
C ALA A 661 -18.92 -20.85 2.26
N LYS A 662 -18.73 -20.82 0.92
CA LYS A 662 -19.49 -19.96 0.00
C LYS A 662 -20.99 -20.28 0.00
N GLU A 663 -21.36 -21.56 0.05
CA GLU A 663 -22.76 -22.00 0.16
C GLU A 663 -23.41 -21.49 1.45
N ILE A 664 -22.73 -21.67 2.60
CA ILE A 664 -23.21 -21.16 3.90
C ILE A 664 -23.33 -19.63 3.85
N TRP A 665 -22.33 -18.95 3.29
CA TRP A 665 -22.37 -17.49 3.14
C TRP A 665 -23.59 -17.03 2.33
N GLY A 666 -23.89 -17.68 1.20
CA GLY A 666 -25.07 -17.39 0.40
C GLY A 666 -26.38 -17.57 1.18
N GLY A 667 -26.48 -18.64 1.98
CA GLY A 667 -27.64 -18.89 2.83
C GLY A 667 -27.97 -17.76 3.82
N TRP A 668 -26.94 -17.07 4.32
CA TRP A 668 -27.09 -15.98 5.30
C TRP A 668 -27.19 -14.59 4.68
N PHE A 669 -26.47 -14.33 3.58
CA PHE A 669 -26.20 -12.96 3.14
C PHE A 669 -26.69 -12.61 1.73
N THR A 670 -27.28 -13.54 0.98
CA THR A 670 -27.78 -13.24 -0.38
C THR A 670 -28.80 -12.09 -0.39
N ASN A 671 -29.69 -12.00 0.60
CA ASN A 671 -30.68 -10.91 0.69
C ASN A 671 -30.04 -9.56 1.12
N LEU A 672 -28.79 -9.58 1.57
CA LEU A 672 -28.00 -8.41 1.95
C LEU A 672 -26.92 -8.09 0.91
N PHE A 673 -26.97 -8.70 -0.27
CA PHE A 673 -26.00 -8.47 -1.33
C PHE A 673 -25.85 -6.98 -1.72
N PRO A 674 -26.92 -6.17 -1.82
CA PRO A 674 -26.77 -4.73 -2.08
C PRO A 674 -25.97 -3.99 -0.99
N TYR A 675 -26.17 -4.37 0.27
CA TYR A 675 -25.40 -3.80 1.39
C TYR A 675 -23.92 -4.18 1.29
N VAL A 676 -23.63 -5.46 1.04
CA VAL A 676 -22.25 -5.95 0.88
C VAL A 676 -21.55 -5.25 -0.29
N LEU A 677 -22.25 -5.10 -1.42
CA LEU A 677 -21.71 -4.43 -2.60
C LEU A 677 -21.38 -2.96 -2.32
N LEU A 678 -22.30 -2.23 -1.68
CA LEU A 678 -22.09 -0.82 -1.33
C LEU A 678 -20.89 -0.62 -0.39
N ASN A 679 -20.71 -1.52 0.59
CA ASN A 679 -19.57 -1.47 1.48
C ASN A 679 -18.27 -1.83 0.75
N LEU A 680 -18.32 -2.77 -0.19
CA LEU A 680 -17.17 -3.12 -1.02
C LEU A 680 -16.75 -1.96 -1.92
N GLU A 681 -17.71 -1.32 -2.59
CA GLU A 681 -17.47 -0.11 -3.39
C GLU A 681 -16.82 0.97 -2.53
N TYR A 682 -17.44 1.32 -1.39
CA TYR A 682 -16.89 2.31 -0.46
C TYR A 682 -15.46 1.97 0.02
N CYS A 683 -15.21 0.71 0.35
CA CYS A 683 -13.91 0.25 0.83
C CYS A 683 -12.82 0.26 -0.25
N ILE A 684 -13.20 0.15 -1.52
CA ILE A 684 -12.27 0.30 -2.65
C ILE A 684 -12.10 1.80 -2.98
N ASP A 685 -13.16 2.60 -2.79
CA ASP A 685 -13.19 4.06 -3.04
C ASP A 685 -12.40 4.91 -2.01
N LYS A 686 -11.99 4.34 -0.87
CA LYS A 686 -11.43 5.06 0.29
C LYS A 686 -10.02 4.65 0.64
#